data_AF-A0A2D4GBE5-F1
#
_entry.id   AF-A0A2D4GBE5-F1
#
_cell.length_a   1.000
_cell.length_b   1.000
_cell.length_c   1.000
_cell.angle_alpha   90.00
_cell.angle_beta   90.00
_cell.angle_gamma   90.00
#
_symmetry.space_group_name_H-M   'P 1'
#
loop_
_entity.id
_entity.type
_entity.pdbx_description
1 polymer ?
#
loop_
_entity_poly.entity_id
_entity_poly.type
_entity_poly.pdbx_seq_one_letter_code
_entity_poly.pdbx_strand_id
1 'polypeptide(L)'
;GEGTCIPPEGITPKTSWLTGEEIQKIVSEITSNYNREQLWFANEDLIIQLQAKARGFLVRKKYNERKAYLQAQEPSVIKIQAFWKGYKQKKNYSERLQMFQRNVASITKIQSWVKMWLARRAYKERIQYFKDHNEEIVKIQAFLKANKAREDYRILTSSANPPLSVLRKFAYLMDQSDLDFQEELEVTRLREEVVTNIRSSQQMEKDLNLMDIKIGLLVKNRITLQDVVSHSKKLNKKSKNQLQEMVTGEKQGIKGLSKERRKKLEAYQHLFYLLQTNPTYLAKLIFQMPQNKSTKFMDTVIFTLYNYASNQREEYLLLKLFKTALEEEINSKVDQIQDIVTGNPTVIKMVVSFNRGARGQNTLRQLLSSVVKDIMDDKSLVINTSPVEVYKAWVNQLEMQTGEASKLPYDVTTEQALAHPEVMNRLESSIQSLRAVTDKVLASIFSSLNLMPYGLRYIAKVLKNSLHEKFPDATEDELLKIVGNLLYYRFMNPAIVAPDGFDIIDMTAGGQIHSDQRRNLGCVAKVLQHAASNNLFEGENAHLSSMNSYLSETYEKFRNFFQAACVVPEPEEKFNIDEYSDMVTLSKPVIYISIEEIINTHSLLLEHQDAIAPDQNDVLNELLQGLGKVPDVETFLGEGAIDPNDPNKENTLNQLVKTEISLSLTRKYDLREGEEQDIKGLMIKTKRLIMDVIQAQPGESLAKILEIPASELQETEHMKIIQKRAILDSKTPEKMKHSQSILEEGQLPLEQKKRKIQRNLRTLEQAGLVSSENKYQEIINEIAKDIRNQRRYRQHRKAELVKLQQTLNALNSKKAFYEDQINYYNTYIKTCLDNLTRKNSRRSIKLNGKQEEKSGNKLKNISLKYTAARLYEKGVILEIDELQPNQFKNIMFEIIPGEEVGDFDIKAKFLGVEMEKVQLHFQDLLQMQYEGVSVMKMFEKAKVNVNLLIFLLNKKFYGK
;
A
#
# COMPACT_ATOMS: atom_id res chain seq x y z
N GLY A 1 182.98 90.47 45.01
CA GLY A 1 184.36 90.70 45.47
C GLY A 1 184.70 89.58 46.41
N GLU A 2 185.34 88.52 45.91
CA GLU A 2 186.79 88.43 45.65
C GLU A 2 187.61 88.45 46.94
N GLY A 3 188.25 87.31 47.23
CA GLY A 3 189.07 87.10 48.42
C GLY A 3 189.50 85.65 48.55
N THR A 4 190.53 85.30 47.80
CA THR A 4 191.28 84.04 47.73
C THR A 4 191.71 83.43 49.05
N CYS A 5 191.65 82.09 49.22
CA CYS A 5 192.55 81.36 50.12
C CYS A 5 192.79 79.89 49.70
N ILE A 6 193.91 79.72 48.98
CA ILE A 6 194.97 78.68 49.00
C ILE A 6 194.63 77.27 49.55
N PRO A 7 194.96 76.17 48.82
CA PRO A 7 194.61 74.78 49.19
C PRO A 7 195.71 74.04 49.98
N PRO A 8 195.37 73.02 50.80
CA PRO A 8 196.29 71.95 51.20
C PRO A 8 195.89 70.57 50.65
N GLU A 9 196.89 69.70 50.56
CA GLU A 9 196.95 68.46 49.79
C GLU A 9 195.92 67.39 50.17
N GLY A 10 195.36 66.75 49.13
CA GLY A 10 194.66 65.47 49.24
C GLY A 10 193.14 65.52 49.12
N ILE A 11 192.56 66.15 48.09
CA ILE A 11 191.13 65.96 47.75
C ILE A 11 190.92 65.93 46.22
N THR A 12 190.21 64.90 45.76
CA THR A 12 189.71 64.77 44.38
C THR A 12 188.22 65.15 44.31
N PRO A 13 187.78 66.09 43.44
CA PRO A 13 186.35 66.31 43.16
C PRO A 13 185.92 65.79 41.78
N LYS A 14 184.79 65.05 41.77
CA LYS A 14 184.02 64.61 40.59
C LYS A 14 182.94 65.66 40.21
N THR A 15 182.63 65.78 38.93
CA THR A 15 181.82 66.84 38.28
C THR A 15 180.29 66.62 38.36
N SER A 16 179.63 66.98 39.47
CA SER A 16 178.15 66.95 39.58
C SER A 16 177.55 68.11 40.42
N TRP A 17 178.06 69.34 40.30
CA TRP A 17 177.57 70.50 41.09
C TRP A 17 177.01 71.63 40.20
N LEU A 18 175.82 72.15 40.58
CA LEU A 18 175.12 73.33 40.01
C LEU A 18 175.58 74.62 40.72
N THR A 19 175.49 75.77 40.04
CA THR A 19 176.02 77.08 40.51
C THR A 19 174.97 77.91 41.29
N GLY A 20 175.44 78.86 42.11
CA GLY A 20 174.59 79.65 43.03
C GLY A 20 173.51 80.53 42.38
N GLU A 21 173.59 80.82 41.08
CA GLU A 21 172.58 81.63 40.36
C GLU A 21 171.23 80.91 40.20
N GLU A 22 171.22 79.58 40.11
CA GLU A 22 169.99 78.81 39.89
C GLU A 22 169.13 78.71 41.16
N ILE A 23 169.75 78.72 42.35
CA ILE A 23 169.04 78.63 43.64
C ILE A 23 168.23 79.90 43.91
N GLN A 24 168.77 81.08 43.57
CA GLN A 24 168.13 82.36 43.90
C GLN A 24 166.87 82.63 43.07
N LYS A 25 166.82 82.11 41.83
CA LYS A 25 165.64 82.21 40.96
C LYS A 25 164.44 81.43 41.52
N ILE A 26 164.69 80.20 41.98
CA ILE A 26 163.65 79.30 42.51
C ILE A 26 162.96 79.89 43.76
N VAL A 27 163.71 80.51 44.68
CA VAL A 27 163.14 81.08 45.92
C VAL A 27 162.19 82.25 45.67
N SER A 28 162.51 83.11 44.69
CA SER A 28 161.64 84.25 44.34
C SER A 28 160.28 83.81 43.79
N GLU A 29 160.27 82.73 43.00
CA GLU A 29 159.06 82.19 42.38
C GLU A 29 158.13 81.55 43.42
N ILE A 30 158.69 80.85 44.40
CA ILE A 30 157.92 80.22 45.49
C ILE A 30 157.25 81.27 46.38
N THR A 31 157.93 82.39 46.67
CA THR A 31 157.40 83.43 47.58
C THR A 31 156.24 84.21 46.96
N SER A 32 156.28 84.49 45.66
CA SER A 32 155.16 85.12 44.94
C SER A 32 153.92 84.23 44.90
N ASN A 33 154.10 82.90 44.82
CA ASN A 33 153.00 81.96 44.80
C ASN A 33 152.28 81.90 46.16
N TYR A 34 153.02 81.95 47.28
CA TYR A 34 152.44 81.93 48.63
C TYR A 34 151.56 83.15 48.94
N ASN A 35 152.00 84.36 48.60
CA ASN A 35 151.21 85.58 48.82
C ASN A 35 149.88 85.58 48.03
N ARG A 36 149.86 84.92 46.86
CA ARG A 36 148.66 84.80 46.04
C ARG A 36 147.61 83.92 46.71
N GLU A 37 148.00 82.88 47.44
CA GLU A 37 147.06 81.99 48.12
C GLU A 37 146.31 82.67 49.28
N GLN A 38 146.96 83.52 50.08
CA GLN A 38 146.28 84.19 51.20
C GLN A 38 145.15 85.16 50.78
N LEU A 39 145.29 85.84 49.63
CA LEU A 39 144.26 86.73 49.10
C LEU A 39 142.98 86.00 48.67
N TRP A 40 143.10 84.73 48.26
CA TRP A 40 141.95 83.90 47.88
C TRP A 40 141.14 83.48 49.11
N PHE A 41 141.82 83.07 50.19
CA PHE A 41 141.16 82.66 51.42
C PHE A 41 140.34 83.79 52.06
N ALA A 42 140.78 85.04 51.96
CA ALA A 42 140.05 86.18 52.54
C ALA A 42 138.70 86.51 51.86
N ASN A 43 138.44 86.04 50.63
CA ASN A 43 137.28 86.44 49.81
C ASN A 43 136.33 85.28 49.42
N GLU A 44 136.49 84.10 50.02
CA GLU A 44 135.84 82.86 49.59
C GLU A 44 134.29 82.89 49.72
N ASP A 45 133.76 83.43 50.83
CA ASP A 45 132.32 83.42 51.11
C ASP A 45 131.47 84.23 50.12
N LEU A 46 131.96 85.40 49.69
CA LEU A 46 131.27 86.26 48.70
C LEU A 46 131.19 85.60 47.32
N ILE A 47 132.25 84.88 46.94
CA ILE A 47 132.31 84.15 45.66
C ILE A 47 131.30 83.00 45.68
N ILE A 48 131.20 82.27 46.80
CA ILE A 48 130.25 81.15 46.94
C ILE A 48 128.79 81.64 46.81
N GLN A 49 128.43 82.77 47.43
CA GLN A 49 127.06 83.30 47.34
C GLN A 49 126.69 83.77 45.92
N LEU A 50 127.61 84.43 45.22
CA LEU A 50 127.41 84.86 43.83
C LEU A 50 127.25 83.63 42.91
N GLN A 51 128.10 82.61 43.09
CA GLN A 51 128.00 81.36 42.36
C GLN A 51 126.68 80.64 42.64
N ALA A 52 126.19 80.63 43.88
CA ALA A 52 124.91 80.02 44.23
C ALA A 52 123.72 80.72 43.54
N LYS A 53 123.70 82.08 43.52
CA LYS A 53 122.65 82.84 42.82
C LYS A 53 122.71 82.66 41.30
N ALA A 54 123.90 82.65 40.71
CA ALA A 54 124.07 82.42 39.27
C ALA A 54 123.68 80.99 38.86
N ARG A 55 124.11 79.97 39.63
CA ARG A 55 123.68 78.58 39.43
C ARG A 55 122.16 78.44 39.57
N GLY A 56 121.57 79.08 40.58
CA GLY A 56 120.12 79.09 40.80
C GLY A 56 119.31 79.77 39.69
N PHE A 57 119.84 80.82 39.04
CA PHE A 57 119.21 81.46 37.88
C PHE A 57 119.29 80.57 36.64
N LEU A 58 120.46 79.99 36.36
CA LEU A 58 120.66 79.11 35.19
C LEU A 58 119.77 77.86 35.26
N VAL A 59 119.59 77.27 36.45
CA VAL A 59 118.69 76.13 36.64
C VAL A 59 117.23 76.54 36.43
N ARG A 60 116.79 77.68 36.97
CA ARG A 60 115.41 78.19 36.78
C ARG A 60 115.12 78.55 35.32
N LYS A 61 116.10 79.13 34.60
CA LYS A 61 116.00 79.40 33.17
C LYS A 61 115.83 78.10 32.36
N LYS A 62 116.70 77.10 32.58
CA LYS A 62 116.59 75.79 31.92
C LYS A 62 115.27 75.08 32.24
N TYR A 63 114.79 75.16 33.48
CA TYR A 63 113.51 74.58 33.88
C TYR A 63 112.33 75.26 33.18
N ASN A 64 112.30 76.60 33.13
CA ASN A 64 111.24 77.36 32.48
C ASN A 64 111.22 77.13 30.97
N GLU A 65 112.39 77.07 30.32
CA GLU A 65 112.52 76.72 28.90
C GLU A 65 111.99 75.30 28.63
N ARG A 66 112.32 74.33 29.49
CA ARG A 66 111.81 72.95 29.36
C ARG A 66 110.31 72.87 29.60
N LYS A 67 109.77 73.61 30.57
CA LYS A 67 108.34 73.66 30.86
C LYS A 67 107.56 74.27 29.71
N ALA A 68 108.03 75.39 29.15
CA ALA A 68 107.43 76.03 27.98
C ALA A 68 107.44 75.11 26.76
N TYR A 69 108.55 74.38 26.54
CA TYR A 69 108.62 73.36 25.49
C TYR A 69 107.58 72.25 25.68
N LEU A 70 107.43 71.73 26.90
CA LEU A 70 106.45 70.67 27.19
C LEU A 70 105.00 71.15 27.03
N GLN A 71 104.69 72.37 27.48
CA GLN A 71 103.37 72.99 27.31
C GLN A 71 103.04 73.24 25.83
N ALA A 72 104.02 73.64 25.02
CA ALA A 72 103.82 73.79 23.58
C ALA A 72 103.50 72.45 22.86
N GLN A 73 103.94 71.31 23.42
CA GLN A 73 103.70 69.98 22.85
C GLN A 73 102.44 69.29 23.38
N GLU A 74 101.80 69.81 24.43
CA GLU A 74 100.61 69.23 25.05
C GLU A 74 99.43 69.01 24.06
N PRO A 75 99.09 69.95 23.15
CA PRO A 75 98.03 69.72 22.17
C PRO A 75 98.31 68.56 21.22
N SER A 76 99.59 68.34 20.86
CA SER A 76 100.02 67.24 20.00
C SER A 76 99.89 65.90 20.73
N VAL A 77 100.27 65.84 22.01
CA VAL A 77 100.11 64.64 22.85
C VAL A 77 98.64 64.27 23.02
N ILE A 78 97.76 65.24 23.25
CA ILE A 78 96.31 65.00 23.36
C ILE A 78 95.74 64.44 22.05
N LYS A 79 96.16 64.96 20.89
CA LYS A 79 95.75 64.41 19.58
C LYS A 79 96.21 62.96 19.40
N ILE A 80 97.45 62.64 19.76
CA ILE A 80 97.98 61.27 19.68
C ILE A 80 97.21 60.33 20.63
N GLN A 81 96.93 60.76 21.86
CA GLN A 81 96.16 59.97 22.83
C GLN A 81 94.71 59.75 22.39
N ALA A 82 94.06 60.78 21.85
CA ALA A 82 92.71 60.68 21.31
C ALA A 82 92.66 59.72 20.11
N PHE A 83 93.65 59.80 19.22
CA PHE A 83 93.79 58.87 18.10
C PHE A 83 93.98 57.43 18.58
N TRP A 84 94.85 57.19 19.55
CA TRP A 84 95.09 55.85 20.10
C TRP A 84 93.86 55.28 20.82
N LYS A 85 93.16 56.09 21.63
CA LYS A 85 91.89 55.69 22.27
C LYS A 85 90.83 55.33 21.22
N GLY A 86 90.69 56.16 20.19
CA GLY A 86 89.80 55.89 19.06
C GLY A 86 90.16 54.62 18.30
N TYR A 87 91.45 54.40 18.03
CA TYR A 87 91.94 53.19 17.37
C TYR A 87 91.66 51.94 18.21
N LYS A 88 91.95 51.96 19.52
CA LYS A 88 91.70 50.84 20.42
C LYS A 88 90.21 50.45 20.46
N GLN A 89 89.31 51.44 20.54
CA GLN A 89 87.86 51.17 20.56
C GLN A 89 87.36 50.65 19.21
N LYS A 90 87.84 51.23 18.10
CA LYS A 90 87.51 50.74 16.74
C LYS A 90 88.00 49.31 16.53
N LYS A 91 89.19 48.98 17.03
CA LYS A 91 89.73 47.61 16.98
C LYS A 91 88.86 46.64 17.79
N ASN A 92 88.54 46.96 19.04
CA ASN A 92 87.66 46.12 19.87
C ASN A 92 86.27 45.92 19.25
N TYR A 93 85.68 46.97 18.65
CA TYR A 93 84.41 46.87 17.96
C TYR A 93 84.49 45.99 16.71
N SER A 94 85.52 46.18 15.88
CA SER A 94 85.75 45.35 14.70
C SER A 94 86.00 43.89 15.06
N GLU A 95 86.75 43.61 16.13
CA GLU A 95 86.95 42.24 16.63
C GLU A 95 85.64 41.58 17.07
N ARG A 96 84.77 42.33 17.78
CA ARG A 96 83.46 41.84 18.20
C ARG A 96 82.50 41.63 17.02
N LEU A 97 82.51 42.54 16.06
CA LEU A 97 81.73 42.41 14.82
C LEU A 97 82.21 41.21 14.00
N GLN A 98 83.52 41.02 13.87
CA GLN A 98 84.10 39.84 13.22
C GLN A 98 83.75 38.55 13.97
N MET A 99 83.72 38.55 15.30
CA MET A 99 83.28 37.40 16.09
C MET A 99 81.83 37.03 15.78
N PHE A 100 80.93 38.01 15.69
CA PHE A 100 79.56 37.76 15.30
C PHE A 100 79.44 37.31 13.85
N GLN A 101 80.11 37.97 12.91
CA GLN A 101 80.13 37.62 11.48
C GLN A 101 80.64 36.19 11.25
N ARG A 102 81.72 35.79 11.93
CA ARG A 102 82.25 34.42 11.86
C ARG A 102 81.25 33.38 12.38
N ASN A 103 80.41 33.76 13.33
CA ASN A 103 79.45 32.86 13.97
C ASN A 103 78.02 32.95 13.42
N VAL A 104 77.75 33.78 12.39
CA VAL A 104 76.41 33.90 11.78
C VAL A 104 75.90 32.54 11.33
N ALA A 105 76.72 31.75 10.63
CA ALA A 105 76.31 30.43 10.14
C ALA A 105 75.87 29.49 11.29
N SER A 106 76.57 29.52 12.42
CA SER A 106 76.23 28.73 13.62
C SER A 106 74.93 29.21 14.27
N ILE A 107 74.75 30.54 14.39
CA ILE A 107 73.52 31.14 14.93
C ILE A 107 72.32 30.82 14.04
N THR A 108 72.46 30.96 12.71
CA THR A 108 71.41 30.63 11.75
C THR A 108 71.08 29.14 11.78
N LYS A 109 72.06 28.25 11.96
CA LYS A 109 71.82 26.80 12.17
C LYS A 109 71.00 26.53 13.44
N ILE A 110 71.35 27.14 14.57
CA ILE A 110 70.60 26.97 15.81
C ILE A 110 69.17 27.52 15.66
N GLN A 111 69.02 28.71 15.08
CA GLN A 111 67.71 29.31 14.83
C GLN A 111 66.86 28.46 13.88
N SER A 112 67.44 27.90 12.82
CA SER A 112 66.71 27.04 11.89
C SER A 112 66.28 25.72 12.55
N TRP A 113 67.10 25.15 13.43
CA TRP A 113 66.74 23.97 14.24
C TRP A 113 65.57 24.26 15.18
N VAL A 114 65.60 25.39 15.88
CA VAL A 114 64.49 25.80 16.77
C VAL A 114 63.21 26.07 15.96
N LYS A 115 63.30 26.77 14.82
CA LYS A 115 62.16 26.99 13.92
C LYS A 115 61.59 25.67 13.40
N MET A 116 62.45 24.74 12.99
CA MET A 116 62.03 23.41 12.54
C MET A 116 61.36 22.62 13.67
N TRP A 117 61.90 22.67 14.89
CA TRP A 117 61.32 21.98 16.04
C TRP A 117 59.94 22.52 16.38
N LEU A 118 59.76 23.85 16.42
CA LEU A 118 58.46 24.48 16.63
C LEU A 118 57.44 24.08 15.54
N ALA A 119 57.84 24.10 14.28
CA ALA A 119 56.99 23.69 13.17
C ALA A 119 56.59 22.20 13.25
N ARG A 120 57.55 21.32 13.57
CA ARG A 120 57.30 19.88 13.76
C ARG A 120 56.37 19.60 14.93
N ARG A 121 56.52 20.35 16.03
CA ARG A 121 55.64 20.25 17.20
C ARG A 121 54.21 20.62 16.83
N ALA A 122 54.00 21.78 16.22
CA ALA A 122 52.67 22.23 15.78
C ALA A 122 52.02 21.23 14.79
N TYR A 123 52.80 20.69 13.84
CA TYR A 123 52.31 19.67 12.91
C TYR A 123 51.90 18.37 13.61
N LYS A 124 52.70 17.90 14.58
CA LYS A 124 52.37 16.71 15.37
C LYS A 124 51.14 16.92 16.23
N GLU A 125 51.00 18.07 16.89
CA GLU A 125 49.80 18.44 17.65
C GLU A 125 48.55 18.42 16.74
N ARG A 126 48.66 18.92 15.51
CA ARG A 126 47.56 18.88 14.52
C ARG A 126 47.22 17.46 14.05
N ILE A 127 48.22 16.61 13.80
CA ILE A 127 47.98 15.19 13.49
C ILE A 127 47.30 14.50 14.66
N GLN A 128 47.76 14.74 15.89
CA GLN A 128 47.19 14.14 17.08
C GLN A 128 45.74 14.57 17.26
N TYR A 129 45.44 15.86 17.07
CA TYR A 129 44.07 16.37 17.06
C TYR A 129 43.17 15.62 16.06
N PHE A 130 43.60 15.41 14.81
CA PHE A 130 42.81 14.66 13.84
C PHE A 130 42.69 13.15 14.17
N LYS A 131 43.70 12.56 14.81
CA LYS A 131 43.63 11.17 15.28
C LYS A 131 42.65 11.00 16.44
N ASP A 132 42.68 11.92 17.39
CA ASP A 132 41.81 11.90 18.58
C ASP A 132 40.34 12.11 18.18
N HIS A 133 40.06 12.91 17.15
CA HIS A 133 38.71 13.19 16.64
C HIS A 133 38.33 12.35 15.40
N ASN A 134 39.00 11.22 15.15
CA ASN A 134 38.75 10.42 13.94
C ASN A 134 37.30 9.90 13.87
N GLU A 135 36.69 9.52 15.00
CA GLU A 135 35.29 9.10 15.03
C GLU A 135 34.31 10.22 14.64
N GLU A 136 34.58 11.45 15.08
CA GLU A 136 33.77 12.62 14.73
C GLU A 136 33.92 12.96 13.25
N ILE A 137 35.15 12.89 12.71
CA ILE A 137 35.42 13.08 11.29
C ILE A 137 34.68 12.03 10.47
N VAL A 138 34.71 10.76 10.87
CA VAL A 138 33.97 9.68 10.19
C VAL A 138 32.46 9.93 10.24
N LYS A 139 31.91 10.39 11.38
CA LYS A 139 30.49 10.78 11.49
C LYS A 139 30.14 11.93 10.56
N ILE A 140 30.96 12.99 10.50
CA ILE A 140 30.75 14.13 9.59
C ILE A 140 30.87 13.68 8.13
N GLN A 141 31.88 12.88 7.80
CA GLN A 141 32.05 12.33 6.45
C GLN A 141 30.89 11.42 6.06
N ALA A 142 30.39 10.57 6.97
CA ALA A 142 29.23 9.73 6.74
C ALA A 142 27.97 10.58 6.51
N PHE A 143 27.77 11.64 7.31
CA PHE A 143 26.67 12.58 7.13
C PHE A 143 26.76 13.31 5.77
N LEU A 144 27.93 13.83 5.39
CA LEU A 144 28.14 14.49 4.11
C LEU A 144 27.96 13.53 2.93
N LYS A 145 28.46 12.29 3.03
CA LYS A 145 28.25 11.23 2.03
C LYS A 145 26.77 10.88 1.91
N ALA A 146 26.06 10.73 3.02
CA ALA A 146 24.62 10.47 3.04
C ALA A 146 23.82 11.64 2.46
N ASN A 147 24.17 12.88 2.78
CA ASN A 147 23.51 14.07 2.24
C ASN A 147 23.74 14.20 0.73
N LYS A 148 24.97 13.96 0.25
CA LYS A 148 25.28 13.91 -1.19
C LYS A 148 24.51 12.81 -1.90
N ALA A 149 24.41 11.61 -1.30
CA ALA A 149 23.61 10.52 -1.86
C ALA A 149 22.10 10.85 -1.90
N ARG A 150 21.57 11.54 -0.89
CA ARG A 150 20.18 12.04 -0.88
C ARG A 150 19.95 13.10 -1.94
N GLU A 151 20.90 14.00 -2.16
CA GLU A 151 20.81 15.01 -3.21
C GLU A 151 20.89 14.38 -4.61
N ASP A 152 21.84 13.46 -4.84
CA ASP A 152 21.90 12.66 -6.07
C ASP A 152 20.55 11.93 -6.31
N TYR A 153 19.96 11.38 -5.25
CA TYR A 153 18.66 10.71 -5.31
C TYR A 153 17.50 11.68 -5.59
N ARG A 154 17.52 12.88 -4.99
CA ARG A 154 16.55 13.95 -5.25
C ARG A 154 16.63 14.37 -6.71
N ILE A 155 17.83 14.56 -7.25
CA ILE A 155 18.05 14.87 -8.65
C ILE A 155 17.44 13.79 -9.54
N LEU A 156 17.64 12.50 -9.25
CA LEU A 156 17.03 11.41 -10.03
C LEU A 156 15.48 11.44 -9.99
N THR A 157 14.90 11.81 -8.84
CA THR A 157 13.44 11.75 -8.64
C THR A 157 12.70 12.99 -9.14
N SER A 158 13.24 14.20 -8.92
CA SER A 158 12.56 15.47 -9.22
C SER A 158 13.02 16.15 -10.51
N SER A 159 14.21 15.85 -11.03
CA SER A 159 14.67 16.49 -12.28
C SER A 159 14.11 15.78 -13.51
N ALA A 160 13.71 16.57 -14.52
CA ALA A 160 13.32 16.04 -15.82
C ALA A 160 14.52 15.50 -16.62
N ASN A 161 15.70 16.10 -16.40
CA ASN A 161 16.95 15.81 -17.11
C ASN A 161 18.08 15.45 -16.14
N PRO A 162 18.12 14.22 -15.58
CA PRO A 162 19.18 13.83 -14.67
C PRO A 162 20.51 13.61 -15.42
N PRO A 163 21.65 13.98 -14.81
CA PRO A 163 22.96 13.76 -15.41
C PRO A 163 23.34 12.27 -15.36
N LEU A 164 24.10 11.84 -16.36
CA LEU A 164 24.54 10.45 -16.53
C LEU A 164 25.31 9.88 -15.31
N SER A 165 26.04 10.75 -14.61
CA SER A 165 26.79 10.41 -13.40
C SER A 165 25.90 10.00 -12.22
N VAL A 166 24.71 10.58 -12.12
CA VAL A 166 23.69 10.22 -11.11
C VAL A 166 23.04 8.89 -11.50
N LEU A 167 22.65 8.75 -12.78
CA LEU A 167 22.08 7.50 -13.31
C LEU A 167 22.99 6.29 -13.09
N ARG A 168 24.30 6.42 -13.34
CA ARG A 168 25.27 5.34 -13.11
C ARG A 168 25.27 4.87 -11.65
N LYS A 169 25.24 5.81 -10.69
CA LYS A 169 25.22 5.46 -9.26
C LYS A 169 23.99 4.63 -8.91
N PHE A 170 22.87 4.83 -9.60
CA PHE A 170 21.61 4.14 -9.34
C PHE A 170 21.29 3.03 -10.35
N ALA A 171 22.21 2.72 -11.27
CA ALA A 171 22.00 1.72 -12.32
C ALA A 171 21.73 0.31 -11.77
N TYR A 172 22.35 -0.03 -10.63
CA TYR A 172 22.11 -1.29 -9.93
C TYR A 172 20.65 -1.45 -9.45
N LEU A 173 19.89 -0.36 -9.32
CA LEU A 173 18.48 -0.45 -8.93
C LEU A 173 17.60 -1.05 -10.04
N MET A 174 18.08 -1.04 -11.28
CA MET A 174 17.42 -1.73 -12.40
C MET A 174 17.67 -3.24 -12.38
N ASP A 175 18.78 -3.69 -11.80
CA ASP A 175 19.06 -5.11 -11.66
C ASP A 175 18.00 -5.75 -10.76
N GLN A 176 17.42 -6.86 -11.23
CA GLN A 176 16.46 -7.64 -10.48
C GLN A 176 17.21 -8.48 -9.46
N SER A 177 16.87 -8.31 -8.18
CA SER A 177 17.49 -9.07 -7.09
C SER A 177 16.82 -10.44 -6.94
N ASP A 178 17.52 -11.41 -6.33
CA ASP A 178 16.94 -12.70 -5.92
C ASP A 178 15.66 -12.53 -5.10
N LEU A 179 15.64 -11.50 -4.25
CA LEU A 179 14.47 -11.13 -3.45
C LEU A 179 13.28 -10.71 -4.34
N ASP A 180 13.55 -9.94 -5.41
CA ASP A 180 12.51 -9.52 -6.36
C ASP A 180 11.85 -10.72 -7.04
N PHE A 181 12.64 -11.75 -7.39
CA PHE A 181 12.13 -13.01 -7.98
C PHE A 181 11.32 -13.83 -6.99
N GLN A 182 11.79 -13.94 -5.74
CA GLN A 182 11.05 -14.64 -4.68
C GLN A 182 9.71 -13.96 -4.39
N GLU A 183 9.71 -12.62 -4.26
CA GLU A 183 8.49 -11.84 -4.06
C GLU A 183 7.51 -12.01 -5.24
N GLU A 184 7.99 -12.03 -6.48
CA GLU A 184 7.15 -12.24 -7.67
C GLU A 184 6.57 -13.67 -7.73
N LEU A 185 7.35 -14.67 -7.33
CA LEU A 185 6.90 -16.06 -7.24
C LEU A 185 5.85 -16.24 -6.15
N GLU A 186 6.04 -15.62 -4.99
CA GLU A 186 5.07 -15.62 -3.90
C GLU A 186 3.77 -14.91 -4.32
N VAL A 187 3.86 -13.74 -4.96
CA VAL A 187 2.70 -13.03 -5.51
C VAL A 187 1.95 -13.91 -6.51
N THR A 188 2.65 -14.59 -7.42
CA THR A 188 2.02 -15.49 -8.40
C THR A 188 1.32 -16.66 -7.71
N ARG A 189 1.95 -17.26 -6.68
CA ARG A 189 1.37 -18.34 -5.89
C ARG A 189 0.11 -17.90 -5.13
N LEU A 190 0.19 -16.74 -4.45
CA LEU A 190 -0.94 -16.18 -3.71
C LEU A 190 -2.09 -15.78 -4.63
N ARG A 191 -1.81 -15.26 -5.83
CA ARG A 191 -2.86 -14.96 -6.83
C ARG A 191 -3.62 -16.21 -7.24
N GLU A 192 -2.91 -17.31 -7.53
CA GLU A 192 -3.55 -18.60 -7.82
C GLU A 192 -4.44 -19.03 -6.65
N GLU A 193 -3.93 -19.00 -5.43
CA GLU A 193 -4.65 -19.38 -4.22
C GLU A 193 -5.90 -18.49 -3.96
N VAL A 194 -5.81 -17.18 -4.22
CA VAL A 194 -6.93 -16.24 -4.07
C VAL A 194 -8.02 -16.51 -5.12
N VAL A 195 -7.67 -16.67 -6.40
CA VAL A 195 -8.66 -16.90 -7.47
C VAL A 195 -9.41 -18.23 -7.23
N THR A 196 -8.67 -19.29 -6.90
CA THR A 196 -9.25 -20.60 -6.57
C THR A 196 -10.14 -20.54 -5.32
N ASN A 197 -9.73 -19.81 -4.28
CA ASN A 197 -10.56 -19.61 -3.09
C ASN A 197 -11.80 -18.74 -3.33
N ILE A 198 -11.73 -17.70 -4.18
CA ILE A 198 -12.90 -16.89 -4.58
C ILE A 198 -13.94 -17.79 -5.26
N ARG A 199 -13.52 -18.61 -6.21
CA ARG A 199 -14.42 -19.51 -6.95
C ARG A 199 -15.06 -20.56 -6.04
N SER A 200 -14.24 -21.24 -5.23
CA SER A 200 -14.76 -22.24 -4.30
C SER A 200 -15.73 -21.61 -3.29
N SER A 201 -15.46 -20.38 -2.83
CA SER A 201 -16.36 -19.62 -1.96
C SER A 201 -17.68 -19.26 -2.65
N GLN A 202 -17.64 -18.76 -3.89
CA GLN A 202 -18.86 -18.45 -4.66
C GLN A 202 -19.70 -19.70 -4.95
N GLN A 203 -19.06 -20.83 -5.22
CA GLN A 203 -19.77 -22.10 -5.41
C GLN A 203 -20.41 -22.58 -4.11
N MET A 204 -19.69 -22.47 -2.98
CA MET A 204 -20.23 -22.83 -1.66
C MET A 204 -21.44 -21.97 -1.30
N GLU A 205 -21.38 -20.67 -1.57
CA GLU A 205 -22.48 -19.72 -1.37
C GLU A 205 -23.72 -20.07 -2.21
N LYS A 206 -23.54 -20.41 -3.50
CA LYS A 206 -24.63 -20.87 -4.36
C LYS A 206 -25.25 -22.17 -3.84
N ASP A 207 -24.42 -23.13 -3.43
CA ASP A 207 -24.89 -24.42 -2.90
C ASP A 207 -25.62 -24.23 -1.56
N LEU A 208 -25.17 -23.31 -0.70
CA LEU A 208 -25.81 -22.93 0.56
C LEU A 208 -27.15 -22.22 0.34
N ASN A 209 -27.22 -21.23 -0.55
CA ASN A 209 -28.47 -20.56 -0.90
C ASN A 209 -29.53 -21.55 -1.42
N LEU A 210 -29.13 -22.54 -2.23
CA LEU A 210 -30.01 -23.61 -2.67
C LEU A 210 -30.48 -24.50 -1.50
N MET A 211 -29.63 -24.73 -0.51
CA MET A 211 -29.96 -25.46 0.71
C MET A 211 -30.96 -24.68 1.55
N ASP A 212 -30.77 -23.37 1.72
CA ASP A 212 -31.71 -22.47 2.40
C ASP A 212 -33.08 -22.45 1.72
N ILE A 213 -33.13 -22.31 0.40
CA ILE A 213 -34.39 -22.36 -0.36
C ILE A 213 -35.08 -23.71 -0.13
N LYS A 214 -34.33 -24.81 -0.16
CA LYS A 214 -34.88 -26.17 0.06
C LYS A 214 -35.36 -26.38 1.49
N ILE A 215 -34.63 -25.89 2.49
CA ILE A 215 -35.05 -25.93 3.90
C ILE A 215 -36.28 -25.05 4.10
N GLY A 216 -36.32 -23.85 3.54
CA GLY A 216 -37.49 -22.96 3.58
C GLY A 216 -38.72 -23.58 2.89
N LEU A 217 -38.53 -24.28 1.78
CA LEU A 217 -39.60 -25.03 1.11
C LEU A 217 -40.03 -26.28 1.89
N LEU A 218 -39.12 -26.90 2.65
CA LEU A 218 -39.43 -28.00 3.56
C LEU A 218 -40.25 -27.51 4.76
N VAL A 219 -39.89 -26.37 5.35
CA VAL A 219 -40.67 -25.71 6.40
C VAL A 219 -42.06 -25.32 5.89
N LYS A 220 -42.17 -24.89 4.63
CA LYS A 220 -43.45 -24.64 3.95
C LYS A 220 -44.16 -25.91 3.44
N ASN A 221 -43.70 -27.11 3.82
CA ASN A 221 -44.25 -28.43 3.45
C ASN A 221 -44.40 -28.68 1.93
N ARG A 222 -43.59 -28.03 1.09
CA ARG A 222 -43.65 -28.14 -0.39
C ARG A 222 -42.68 -29.17 -1.00
N ILE A 223 -41.74 -29.71 -0.23
CA ILE A 223 -40.70 -30.65 -0.68
C ILE A 223 -40.52 -31.77 0.35
N THR A 224 -40.11 -32.97 -0.10
CA THR A 224 -39.83 -34.11 0.78
C THR A 224 -38.47 -33.97 1.48
N LEU A 225 -38.38 -34.44 2.73
CA LEU A 225 -37.14 -34.41 3.52
C LEU A 225 -35.99 -35.20 2.85
N GLN A 226 -36.31 -36.14 1.96
CA GLN A 226 -35.34 -36.92 1.20
C GLN A 226 -34.58 -36.07 0.16
N ASP A 227 -35.24 -35.07 -0.44
CA ASP A 227 -34.61 -34.15 -1.41
C ASP A 227 -33.61 -33.21 -0.75
N VAL A 228 -33.89 -32.78 0.48
CA VAL A 228 -33.01 -31.94 1.30
C VAL A 228 -31.80 -32.74 1.80
N VAL A 229 -32.02 -34.00 2.21
CA VAL A 229 -30.96 -34.92 2.65
C VAL A 229 -30.03 -35.34 1.48
N SER A 230 -30.56 -35.50 0.28
CA SER A 230 -29.72 -35.81 -0.90
C SER A 230 -28.77 -34.65 -1.24
N HIS A 231 -29.24 -33.41 -1.09
CA HIS A 231 -28.44 -32.21 -1.31
C HIS A 231 -27.38 -32.02 -0.21
N SER A 232 -27.73 -32.25 1.06
CA SER A 232 -26.79 -32.15 2.19
C SER A 232 -25.66 -33.19 2.09
N LYS A 233 -25.98 -34.43 1.66
CA LYS A 233 -24.96 -35.46 1.40
C LYS A 233 -24.00 -35.09 0.26
N LYS A 234 -24.50 -34.44 -0.81
CA LYS A 234 -23.66 -33.93 -1.91
C LYS A 234 -22.71 -32.81 -1.45
N LEU A 235 -23.20 -31.88 -0.64
CA LEU A 235 -22.40 -30.81 -0.01
C LEU A 235 -21.28 -31.35 0.88
N ASN A 236 -21.60 -32.29 1.78
CA ASN A 236 -20.61 -32.90 2.69
C ASN A 236 -19.52 -33.70 1.96
N LYS A 237 -19.86 -34.34 0.84
CA LYS A 237 -18.89 -35.08 0.01
C LYS A 237 -17.93 -34.13 -0.72
N LYS A 238 -18.42 -32.96 -1.18
CA LYS A 238 -17.58 -31.92 -1.79
C LYS A 238 -16.62 -31.27 -0.79
N SER A 239 -17.08 -30.94 0.42
CA SER A 239 -16.24 -30.35 1.48
C SER A 239 -15.10 -31.31 1.91
N LYS A 240 -15.39 -32.61 2.08
CA LYS A 240 -14.36 -33.62 2.40
C LYS A 240 -13.34 -33.89 1.30
N ASN A 241 -13.77 -33.87 0.03
CA ASN A 241 -12.86 -34.07 -1.11
C ASN A 241 -11.92 -32.88 -1.34
N GLN A 242 -12.40 -31.64 -1.11
CA GLN A 242 -11.56 -30.42 -1.23
C GLN A 242 -10.43 -30.36 -0.19
N LEU A 243 -10.66 -30.86 1.03
CA LEU A 243 -9.62 -30.97 2.07
C LEU A 243 -8.53 -32.00 1.73
N GLN A 244 -8.86 -33.05 0.97
CA GLN A 244 -7.90 -34.06 0.52
C GLN A 244 -7.09 -33.60 -0.70
N GLU A 245 -7.69 -32.87 -1.65
CA GLU A 245 -6.99 -32.31 -2.81
C GLU A 245 -5.93 -31.24 -2.43
N MET A 246 -6.14 -30.48 -1.34
CA MET A 246 -5.15 -29.50 -0.85
C MET A 246 -3.88 -30.14 -0.28
N VAL A 247 -3.92 -31.41 0.15
CA VAL A 247 -2.80 -32.06 0.88
C VAL A 247 -1.96 -32.99 0.00
N THR A 248 -2.48 -33.48 -1.12
CA THR A 248 -1.77 -34.45 -1.99
C THR A 248 -1.67 -34.07 -3.47
N GLY A 249 -2.01 -32.84 -3.84
CA GLY A 249 -1.95 -32.37 -5.23
C GLY A 249 -0.54 -32.07 -5.72
N GLU A 250 0.27 -33.09 -6.01
CA GLU A 250 1.13 -32.99 -7.21
C GLU A 250 0.17 -32.81 -8.39
N LYS A 251 -0.15 -31.54 -8.70
CA LYS A 251 -0.94 -31.14 -9.85
C LYS A 251 -0.40 -31.94 -11.04
N GLN A 252 -1.22 -32.80 -11.64
CA GLN A 252 -0.95 -33.42 -12.93
C GLN A 252 -0.91 -32.31 -13.99
N GLY A 253 0.10 -31.44 -13.92
CA GLY A 253 0.33 -30.42 -14.90
C GLY A 253 0.78 -31.14 -16.15
N ILE A 254 -0.05 -31.12 -17.19
CA ILE A 254 0.22 -30.74 -18.61
C ILE A 254 1.51 -31.32 -19.26
N LYS A 255 2.23 -32.24 -18.61
CA LYS A 255 3.50 -32.83 -19.06
C LYS A 255 3.27 -33.96 -20.07
N GLY A 256 2.01 -34.37 -20.29
CA GLY A 256 1.61 -35.40 -21.26
C GLY A 256 0.77 -34.92 -22.45
N LEU A 257 0.76 -33.63 -22.79
CA LEU A 257 -0.03 -33.14 -23.95
C LEU A 257 0.69 -33.35 -25.29
N SER A 258 -0.06 -33.79 -26.31
CA SER A 258 0.43 -33.93 -27.69
C SER A 258 0.80 -32.56 -28.30
N LYS A 259 1.66 -32.55 -29.32
CA LYS A 259 2.17 -31.33 -29.99
C LYS A 259 1.04 -30.43 -30.54
N GLU A 260 -0.06 -31.02 -31.01
CA GLU A 260 -1.24 -30.28 -31.49
C GLU A 260 -2.03 -29.60 -30.36
N ARG A 261 -2.12 -30.24 -29.18
CA ARG A 261 -2.82 -29.68 -28.02
C ARG A 261 -2.08 -28.48 -27.42
N ARG A 262 -0.74 -28.52 -27.40
CA ARG A 262 0.07 -27.35 -27.01
C ARG A 262 -0.17 -26.16 -27.94
N LYS A 263 -0.18 -26.38 -29.26
CA LYS A 263 -0.51 -25.33 -30.23
C LYS A 263 -1.90 -24.76 -30.04
N LYS A 264 -2.90 -25.60 -29.72
CA LYS A 264 -4.28 -25.13 -29.47
C LYS A 264 -4.36 -24.30 -28.18
N LEU A 265 -3.67 -24.70 -27.10
CA LEU A 265 -3.58 -23.92 -25.86
C LEU A 265 -2.83 -22.59 -26.06
N GLU A 266 -1.75 -22.58 -26.85
CA GLU A 266 -1.05 -21.34 -27.25
C GLU A 266 -1.97 -20.42 -28.06
N ALA A 267 -2.79 -20.95 -28.95
CA ALA A 267 -3.77 -20.17 -29.69
C ALA A 267 -4.83 -19.54 -28.76
N TYR A 268 -5.31 -20.28 -27.75
CA TYR A 268 -6.18 -19.72 -26.70
C TYR A 268 -5.49 -18.64 -25.86
N GLN A 269 -4.18 -18.78 -25.58
CA GLN A 269 -3.41 -17.73 -24.90
C GLN A 269 -3.40 -16.43 -25.69
N HIS A 270 -3.21 -16.52 -27.01
CA HIS A 270 -3.27 -15.35 -27.91
C HIS A 270 -4.67 -14.74 -27.97
N LEU A 271 -5.72 -15.57 -28.05
CA LEU A 271 -7.11 -15.12 -28.08
C LEU A 271 -7.48 -14.36 -26.80
N PHE A 272 -7.22 -14.93 -25.63
CA PHE A 272 -7.58 -14.28 -24.37
C PHE A 272 -6.73 -13.04 -24.10
N TYR A 273 -5.47 -13.00 -24.56
CA TYR A 273 -4.67 -11.78 -24.52
C TYR A 273 -5.34 -10.64 -25.32
N LEU A 274 -5.77 -10.94 -26.56
CA LEU A 274 -6.44 -9.97 -27.42
C LEU A 274 -7.73 -9.44 -26.80
N LEU A 275 -8.55 -10.33 -26.23
CA LEU A 275 -9.79 -9.94 -25.56
C LEU A 275 -9.55 -9.07 -24.33
N GLN A 276 -8.46 -9.29 -23.59
CA GLN A 276 -8.09 -8.44 -22.45
C GLN A 276 -7.67 -7.04 -22.88
N THR A 277 -6.86 -6.91 -23.94
CA THR A 277 -6.28 -5.63 -24.36
C THR A 277 -7.23 -4.77 -25.18
N ASN A 278 -8.11 -5.39 -25.96
CA ASN A 278 -9.07 -4.71 -26.84
C ASN A 278 -10.49 -4.82 -26.26
N PRO A 279 -10.94 -3.84 -25.47
CA PRO A 279 -12.23 -3.90 -24.77
C PRO A 279 -13.43 -3.90 -25.72
N THR A 280 -13.28 -3.39 -26.95
CA THR A 280 -14.36 -3.28 -27.94
C THR A 280 -15.03 -4.61 -28.23
N TYR A 281 -14.27 -5.70 -28.31
CA TYR A 281 -14.82 -7.02 -28.61
C TYR A 281 -15.75 -7.52 -27.51
N LEU A 282 -15.28 -7.47 -26.26
CA LEU A 282 -16.07 -7.88 -25.10
C LEU A 282 -17.23 -6.92 -24.84
N ALA A 283 -17.05 -5.61 -25.06
CA ALA A 283 -18.12 -4.63 -24.96
C ALA A 283 -19.27 -4.99 -25.90
N LYS A 284 -19.00 -5.17 -27.20
CA LYS A 284 -20.01 -5.59 -28.19
C LYS A 284 -20.65 -6.94 -27.84
N LEU A 285 -19.86 -7.91 -27.36
CA LEU A 285 -20.38 -9.21 -26.92
C LEU A 285 -21.37 -9.07 -25.75
N ILE A 286 -21.10 -8.20 -24.77
CA ILE A 286 -22.02 -7.92 -23.65
C ILE A 286 -23.38 -7.42 -24.17
N PHE A 287 -23.41 -6.63 -25.26
CA PHE A 287 -24.66 -6.13 -25.83
C PHE A 287 -25.54 -7.19 -26.49
N GLN A 288 -24.91 -8.21 -27.08
CA GLN A 288 -25.61 -9.28 -27.78
C GLN A 288 -26.23 -10.31 -26.81
N MET A 289 -25.87 -10.27 -25.52
CA MET A 289 -26.36 -11.22 -24.54
C MET A 289 -27.80 -10.92 -24.09
N PRO A 290 -28.68 -11.93 -24.05
CA PRO A 290 -30.03 -11.77 -23.50
C PRO A 290 -30.00 -11.55 -21.99
N GLN A 291 -30.86 -10.66 -21.50
CA GLN A 291 -30.88 -10.20 -20.10
C GLN A 291 -30.96 -11.34 -19.05
N ASN A 292 -31.60 -12.47 -19.38
CA ASN A 292 -31.78 -13.62 -18.49
C ASN A 292 -30.54 -14.54 -18.37
N LYS A 293 -29.61 -14.51 -19.34
CA LYS A 293 -28.34 -15.26 -19.31
C LYS A 293 -27.14 -14.40 -18.89
N SER A 294 -27.33 -13.08 -18.82
CA SER A 294 -26.28 -12.09 -18.60
C SER A 294 -25.47 -12.37 -17.33
N THR A 295 -26.09 -12.62 -16.17
CA THR A 295 -25.37 -12.76 -14.89
C THR A 295 -24.44 -13.97 -14.83
N LYS A 296 -24.82 -15.11 -15.43
CA LYS A 296 -23.93 -16.29 -15.51
C LYS A 296 -22.75 -16.03 -16.44
N PHE A 297 -23.01 -15.48 -17.62
CA PHE A 297 -21.96 -15.11 -18.58
C PHE A 297 -20.96 -14.10 -18.00
N MET A 298 -21.46 -13.17 -17.20
CA MET A 298 -20.64 -12.15 -16.55
C MET A 298 -19.62 -12.72 -15.58
N ASP A 299 -20.06 -13.63 -14.70
CA ASP A 299 -19.18 -14.29 -13.74
C ASP A 299 -18.22 -15.28 -14.43
N THR A 300 -18.72 -16.07 -15.38
CA THR A 300 -17.94 -17.18 -15.97
C THR A 300 -16.98 -16.75 -17.08
N VAL A 301 -17.30 -15.70 -17.84
CA VAL A 301 -16.46 -15.26 -18.96
C VAL A 301 -15.73 -13.97 -18.62
N ILE A 302 -16.42 -12.88 -18.31
CA ILE A 302 -15.76 -11.58 -18.11
C ILE A 302 -14.89 -11.59 -16.86
N PHE A 303 -15.44 -11.91 -15.68
CA PHE A 303 -14.63 -11.87 -14.45
C PHE A 303 -13.52 -12.91 -14.44
N THR A 304 -13.74 -14.11 -14.97
CA THR A 304 -12.67 -15.10 -15.14
C THR A 304 -11.57 -14.62 -16.10
N LEU A 305 -11.91 -14.03 -17.25
CA LEU A 305 -10.90 -13.51 -18.19
C LEU A 305 -10.02 -12.43 -17.57
N TYR A 306 -10.54 -11.63 -16.65
CA TYR A 306 -9.77 -10.62 -15.92
C TYR A 306 -9.34 -11.09 -14.51
N ASN A 307 -9.36 -12.41 -14.21
CA ASN A 307 -9.04 -13.00 -12.91
C ASN A 307 -9.65 -12.24 -11.71
N TYR A 308 -10.90 -11.81 -11.83
CA TYR A 308 -11.63 -11.00 -10.83
C TYR A 308 -10.90 -9.70 -10.42
N ALA A 309 -10.10 -9.15 -11.34
CA ALA A 309 -9.21 -8.01 -11.11
C ALA A 309 -8.32 -8.21 -9.88
N SER A 310 -7.69 -9.38 -9.77
CA SER A 310 -6.75 -9.69 -8.70
C SER A 310 -5.55 -8.72 -8.68
N ASN A 311 -5.14 -8.28 -9.87
CA ASN A 311 -4.00 -7.39 -10.08
C ASN A 311 -4.45 -6.00 -10.59
N GLN A 312 -3.61 -5.00 -10.34
CA GLN A 312 -3.75 -3.63 -10.84
C GLN A 312 -3.87 -3.54 -12.37
N ARG A 313 -3.12 -4.37 -13.11
CA ARG A 313 -3.24 -4.46 -14.57
C ARG A 313 -4.62 -4.91 -15.00
N GLU A 314 -5.12 -5.99 -14.39
CA GLU A 314 -6.43 -6.56 -14.72
C GLU A 314 -7.56 -5.62 -14.31
N GLU A 315 -7.41 -4.94 -13.17
CA GLU A 315 -8.33 -3.89 -12.73
C GLU A 315 -8.38 -2.73 -13.72
N TYR A 316 -7.22 -2.26 -14.20
CA TYR A 316 -7.15 -1.23 -15.22
C TYR A 316 -7.85 -1.65 -16.52
N LEU A 317 -7.56 -2.85 -17.03
CA LEU A 317 -8.16 -3.34 -18.28
C LEU A 317 -9.66 -3.61 -18.12
N LEU A 318 -10.10 -4.13 -16.97
CA LEU A 318 -11.51 -4.32 -16.66
C LEU A 318 -12.25 -2.99 -16.55
N LEU A 319 -11.63 -1.96 -15.96
CA LEU A 319 -12.20 -0.61 -15.93
C LEU A 319 -12.28 0.01 -17.32
N LYS A 320 -11.30 -0.24 -18.18
CA LYS A 320 -11.34 0.17 -19.59
C LYS A 320 -12.48 -0.53 -20.34
N LEU A 321 -12.72 -1.81 -20.06
CA LEU A 321 -13.89 -2.54 -20.57
C LEU A 321 -15.20 -1.93 -20.08
N PHE A 322 -15.34 -1.68 -18.77
CA PHE A 322 -16.54 -1.05 -18.23
C PHE A 322 -16.79 0.34 -18.80
N LYS A 323 -15.75 1.17 -18.99
CA LYS A 323 -15.87 2.46 -19.66
C LYS A 323 -16.44 2.29 -21.07
N THR A 324 -15.77 1.48 -21.90
CA THR A 324 -16.13 1.28 -23.30
C THR A 324 -17.54 0.70 -23.44
N ALA A 325 -17.87 -0.28 -22.59
CA ALA A 325 -19.19 -0.89 -22.58
C ALA A 325 -20.28 0.09 -22.10
N LEU A 326 -19.99 0.95 -21.12
CA LEU A 326 -20.96 1.92 -20.62
C LEU A 326 -21.22 3.04 -21.63
N GLU A 327 -20.18 3.55 -22.28
CA GLU A 327 -20.28 4.53 -23.37
C GLU A 327 -21.16 3.98 -24.51
N GLU A 328 -20.92 2.74 -24.91
CA GLU A 328 -21.74 2.04 -25.91
C GLU A 328 -23.19 1.82 -25.42
N GLU A 329 -23.41 1.55 -24.12
CA GLU A 329 -24.77 1.34 -23.57
C GLU A 329 -25.58 2.62 -23.62
N ILE A 330 -24.95 3.72 -23.23
CA ILE A 330 -25.57 5.05 -23.22
C ILE A 330 -25.85 5.49 -24.65
N ASN A 331 -24.91 5.31 -25.58
CA ASN A 331 -25.08 5.71 -26.97
C ASN A 331 -26.16 4.93 -27.70
N SER A 332 -26.22 3.61 -27.49
CA SER A 332 -27.04 2.72 -28.33
C SER A 332 -28.36 2.25 -27.70
N LYS A 333 -28.54 2.30 -26.37
CA LYS A 333 -29.75 1.79 -25.68
C LYS A 333 -30.54 2.80 -24.85
N VAL A 334 -29.95 3.93 -24.48
CA VAL A 334 -30.60 4.92 -23.59
C VAL A 334 -31.22 6.02 -24.42
N ASP A 335 -32.54 6.02 -24.61
CA ASP A 335 -33.24 7.06 -25.37
C ASP A 335 -33.61 8.26 -24.49
N GLN A 336 -33.95 7.99 -23.22
CA GLN A 336 -34.21 8.99 -22.21
C GLN A 336 -33.35 8.77 -20.95
N ILE A 337 -33.01 9.86 -20.26
CA ILE A 337 -32.18 9.83 -19.05
C ILE A 337 -32.80 8.93 -17.95
N GLN A 338 -34.14 8.87 -17.89
CA GLN A 338 -34.88 8.07 -16.91
C GLN A 338 -34.77 6.55 -17.15
N ASP A 339 -34.44 6.11 -18.38
CA ASP A 339 -34.35 4.68 -18.73
C ASP A 339 -33.26 3.95 -17.94
N ILE A 340 -32.23 4.67 -17.46
CA ILE A 340 -31.18 4.11 -16.60
C ILE A 340 -31.72 3.81 -15.19
N VAL A 341 -32.70 4.58 -14.72
CA VAL A 341 -33.33 4.42 -13.41
C VAL A 341 -34.37 3.32 -13.45
N THR A 342 -35.30 3.38 -14.41
CA THR A 342 -36.41 2.44 -14.56
C THR A 342 -35.97 1.11 -15.17
N GLY A 343 -34.95 1.14 -16.02
CA GLY A 343 -34.45 -0.01 -16.74
C GLY A 343 -33.50 -0.90 -15.93
N ASN A 344 -33.04 -1.94 -16.61
CA ASN A 344 -32.11 -2.93 -16.11
C ASN A 344 -30.78 -2.89 -16.89
N PRO A 345 -30.04 -1.75 -16.86
CA PRO A 345 -28.80 -1.59 -17.61
C PRO A 345 -27.80 -2.69 -17.24
N THR A 346 -27.30 -3.39 -18.25
CA THR A 346 -26.47 -4.58 -18.07
C THR A 346 -25.11 -4.16 -17.52
N VAL A 347 -24.48 -3.12 -18.07
CA VAL A 347 -23.13 -2.68 -17.66
C VAL A 347 -23.14 -2.15 -16.23
N ILE A 348 -24.17 -1.39 -15.85
CA ILE A 348 -24.34 -0.91 -14.48
C ILE A 348 -24.49 -2.07 -13.49
N LYS A 349 -25.29 -3.09 -13.82
CA LYS A 349 -25.40 -4.30 -12.99
C LYS A 349 -24.08 -5.02 -12.84
N MET A 350 -23.29 -5.11 -13.91
CA MET A 350 -21.97 -5.74 -13.90
C MET A 350 -21.01 -4.99 -12.98
N VAL A 351 -20.95 -3.66 -13.10
CA VAL A 351 -20.09 -2.80 -12.27
C VAL A 351 -20.47 -2.93 -10.80
N VAL A 352 -21.77 -2.90 -10.50
CA VAL A 352 -22.27 -3.07 -9.12
C VAL A 352 -21.98 -4.47 -8.59
N SER A 353 -22.18 -5.52 -9.40
CA SER A 353 -21.86 -6.91 -9.01
C SER A 353 -20.37 -7.09 -8.71
N PHE A 354 -19.51 -6.57 -9.58
CA PHE A 354 -18.05 -6.61 -9.40
C PHE A 354 -17.61 -5.90 -8.11
N ASN A 355 -18.10 -4.68 -7.87
CA ASN A 355 -17.80 -3.92 -6.65
C ASN A 355 -18.48 -4.51 -5.40
N ARG A 356 -19.41 -5.45 -5.53
CA ARG A 356 -20.00 -6.20 -4.40
C ARG A 356 -19.27 -7.51 -4.10
N GLY A 357 -18.43 -7.99 -5.00
CA GLY A 357 -17.59 -9.16 -4.75
C GLY A 357 -16.55 -8.92 -3.65
N ALA A 358 -15.71 -9.92 -3.41
CA ALA A 358 -14.77 -9.98 -2.28
C ALA A 358 -13.90 -8.71 -2.08
N ARG A 359 -13.57 -7.95 -3.14
CA ARG A 359 -12.81 -6.69 -3.04
C ARG A 359 -13.61 -5.50 -2.49
N GLY A 360 -14.86 -5.29 -2.91
CA GLY A 360 -15.63 -4.12 -2.50
C GLY A 360 -16.61 -4.37 -1.36
N GLN A 361 -16.87 -5.64 -1.02
CA GLN A 361 -17.60 -6.04 0.18
C GLN A 361 -16.92 -5.54 1.46
N ASN A 362 -15.58 -5.54 1.51
CA ASN A 362 -14.81 -4.97 2.62
C ASN A 362 -15.10 -3.47 2.83
N THR A 363 -15.28 -2.70 1.75
CA THR A 363 -15.58 -1.28 1.84
C THR A 363 -16.99 -1.04 2.39
N LEU A 364 -18.00 -1.72 1.85
CA LEU A 364 -19.38 -1.60 2.34
C LEU A 364 -19.50 -2.06 3.80
N ARG A 365 -18.80 -3.12 4.18
CA ARG A 365 -18.72 -3.59 5.56
C ARG A 365 -18.08 -2.54 6.46
N GLN A 366 -16.95 -1.94 6.08
CA GLN A 366 -16.33 -0.86 6.87
C GLN A 366 -17.23 0.38 7.00
N LEU A 367 -18.05 0.68 5.98
CA LEU A 367 -18.94 1.84 5.94
C LEU A 367 -20.20 1.64 6.80
N LEU A 368 -20.87 0.49 6.65
CA LEU A 368 -22.20 0.26 7.20
C LEU A 368 -22.20 -0.61 8.46
N SER A 369 -21.16 -1.41 8.72
CA SER A 369 -21.21 -2.43 9.78
C SER A 369 -21.40 -1.84 11.18
N SER A 370 -20.75 -0.70 11.50
CA SER A 370 -20.94 -0.04 12.80
C SER A 370 -22.38 0.45 12.97
N VAL A 371 -22.89 1.20 11.99
CA VAL A 371 -24.22 1.82 12.10
C VAL A 371 -25.34 0.78 12.03
N VAL A 372 -25.19 -0.26 11.22
CA VAL A 372 -26.16 -1.36 11.15
C VAL A 372 -26.19 -2.14 12.47
N LYS A 373 -25.02 -2.38 13.10
CA LYS A 373 -24.96 -3.03 14.43
C LYS A 373 -25.63 -2.18 15.50
N ASP A 374 -25.38 -0.87 15.52
CA ASP A 374 -26.04 0.05 16.47
C ASP A 374 -27.57 -0.01 16.36
N ILE A 375 -28.11 -0.10 15.13
CA ILE A 375 -29.56 -0.23 14.88
C ILE A 375 -30.10 -1.60 15.32
N MET A 376 -29.30 -2.66 15.14
CA MET A 376 -29.69 -4.01 15.51
C MET A 376 -29.64 -4.28 17.02
N ASP A 377 -28.66 -3.71 17.71
CA ASP A 377 -28.44 -3.92 19.14
C ASP A 377 -29.48 -3.16 19.99
N ASP A 378 -30.08 -2.10 19.45
CA ASP A 378 -31.16 -1.36 20.09
C ASP A 378 -32.50 -2.12 20.01
N LYS A 379 -32.77 -2.92 21.05
CA LYS A 379 -34.02 -3.68 21.22
C LYS A 379 -35.25 -2.80 21.47
N SER A 380 -35.05 -1.53 21.84
CA SER A 380 -36.15 -0.60 22.13
C SER A 380 -36.61 0.19 20.90
N LEU A 381 -35.79 0.18 19.85
CA LEU A 381 -36.06 0.88 18.61
C LEU A 381 -37.15 0.15 17.81
N VAL A 382 -38.35 0.72 17.77
CA VAL A 382 -39.43 0.27 16.89
C VAL A 382 -39.85 1.46 16.02
N ILE A 383 -39.39 1.46 14.77
CA ILE A 383 -39.76 2.48 13.80
C ILE A 383 -40.94 1.94 13.01
N ASN A 384 -42.13 2.50 13.24
CA ASN A 384 -43.31 2.22 12.44
C ASN A 384 -43.78 3.49 11.74
N THR A 385 -43.85 3.44 10.42
CA THR A 385 -44.23 4.57 9.56
C THR A 385 -45.66 4.45 9.04
N SER A 386 -46.37 3.35 9.33
CA SER A 386 -47.76 3.13 8.92
C SER A 386 -48.74 3.44 10.06
N PRO A 387 -49.66 4.42 9.92
CA PRO A 387 -50.63 4.76 10.95
C PRO A 387 -51.53 3.59 11.34
N VAL A 388 -51.88 2.73 10.37
CA VAL A 388 -52.74 1.56 10.58
C VAL A 388 -52.01 0.50 11.41
N GLU A 389 -50.72 0.26 11.15
CA GLU A 389 -49.95 -0.69 11.94
C GLU A 389 -49.69 -0.17 13.36
N VAL A 390 -49.44 1.13 13.52
CA VAL A 390 -49.30 1.77 14.85
C VAL A 390 -50.60 1.63 15.65
N TYR A 391 -51.75 1.86 15.00
CA TYR A 391 -53.05 1.65 15.61
C TYR A 391 -53.29 0.18 15.99
N LYS A 392 -53.01 -0.78 15.09
CA LYS A 392 -53.13 -2.22 15.38
C LYS A 392 -52.21 -2.65 16.53
N ALA A 393 -50.98 -2.16 16.57
CA ALA A 393 -50.04 -2.43 17.66
C ALA A 393 -50.52 -1.83 19.00
N TRP A 394 -51.11 -0.64 18.98
CA TRP A 394 -51.71 -0.01 20.16
C TRP A 394 -52.92 -0.80 20.68
N VAL A 395 -53.84 -1.19 19.79
CA VAL A 395 -54.99 -2.03 20.14
C VAL A 395 -54.55 -3.37 20.73
N ASN A 396 -53.59 -4.06 20.10
CA ASN A 396 -53.04 -5.32 20.61
C ASN A 396 -52.38 -5.15 21.99
N GLN A 397 -51.69 -4.04 22.24
CA GLN A 397 -51.13 -3.74 23.56
C GLN A 397 -52.21 -3.50 24.62
N LEU A 398 -53.28 -2.78 24.29
CA LEU A 398 -54.41 -2.55 25.19
C LEU A 398 -55.10 -3.88 25.54
N GLU A 399 -55.34 -4.74 24.55
CA GLU A 399 -55.96 -6.05 24.76
C GLU A 399 -55.07 -6.99 25.57
N MET A 400 -53.76 -6.95 25.37
CA MET A 400 -52.81 -7.74 26.14
C MET A 400 -52.72 -7.29 27.61
N GLN A 401 -52.84 -5.99 27.87
CA GLN A 401 -52.81 -5.42 29.23
C GLN A 401 -54.13 -5.60 29.98
N THR A 402 -55.26 -5.52 29.27
CA THR A 402 -56.61 -5.60 29.87
C THR A 402 -57.16 -7.03 29.90
N GLY A 403 -56.74 -7.89 28.99
CA GLY A 403 -57.25 -9.26 28.84
C GLY A 403 -58.66 -9.35 28.25
N GLU A 404 -59.24 -8.23 27.79
CA GLU A 404 -60.56 -8.13 27.18
C GLU A 404 -60.44 -7.61 25.74
N ALA A 405 -61.36 -8.04 24.87
CA ALA A 405 -61.42 -7.54 23.49
C ALA A 405 -61.72 -6.04 23.48
N SER A 406 -60.92 -5.26 22.76
CA SER A 406 -61.14 -3.82 22.69
C SER A 406 -62.46 -3.51 21.95
N LYS A 407 -63.12 -2.41 22.33
CA LYS A 407 -64.32 -1.92 21.61
C LYS A 407 -63.97 -1.20 20.30
N LEU A 408 -62.69 -1.22 19.92
CA LEU A 408 -62.14 -0.49 18.79
C LEU A 408 -62.14 -1.42 17.55
N PRO A 409 -62.48 -0.91 16.35
CA PRO A 409 -62.47 -1.70 15.13
C PRO A 409 -61.03 -2.12 14.79
N TYR A 410 -60.84 -3.38 14.36
CA TYR A 410 -59.52 -3.93 14.02
C TYR A 410 -59.01 -3.49 12.65
N ASP A 411 -59.91 -3.33 11.66
CA ASP A 411 -59.58 -2.81 10.34
C ASP A 411 -60.08 -1.37 10.22
N VAL A 412 -59.12 -0.46 10.02
CA VAL A 412 -59.31 0.98 10.10
C VAL A 412 -58.60 1.63 8.93
N THR A 413 -59.22 2.64 8.35
CA THR A 413 -58.58 3.45 7.29
C THR A 413 -57.50 4.36 7.88
N THR A 414 -56.56 4.81 7.04
CA THR A 414 -55.47 5.71 7.46
C THR A 414 -55.99 6.99 8.13
N GLU A 415 -57.05 7.59 7.60
CA GLU A 415 -57.68 8.79 8.16
C GLU A 415 -58.30 8.55 9.54
N GLN A 416 -58.99 7.42 9.71
CA GLN A 416 -59.60 7.04 10.99
C GLN A 416 -58.54 6.68 12.06
N ALA A 417 -57.41 6.08 11.66
CA ALA A 417 -56.30 5.79 12.57
C ALA A 417 -55.64 7.09 13.07
N LEU A 418 -55.48 8.09 12.18
CA LEU A 418 -54.90 9.40 12.52
C LEU A 418 -55.83 10.28 13.37
N ALA A 419 -57.13 9.99 13.43
CA ALA A 419 -58.06 10.68 14.32
C ALA A 419 -57.77 10.44 15.81
N HIS A 420 -57.01 9.40 16.15
CA HIS A 420 -56.64 9.08 17.52
C HIS A 420 -55.34 9.80 17.95
N PRO A 421 -55.35 10.58 19.05
CA PRO A 421 -54.18 11.35 19.49
C PRO A 421 -53.00 10.47 19.92
N GLU A 422 -53.28 9.29 20.49
CA GLU A 422 -52.25 8.32 20.89
C GLU A 422 -51.47 7.79 19.68
N VAL A 423 -52.14 7.57 18.54
CA VAL A 423 -51.50 7.13 17.30
C VAL A 423 -50.62 8.24 16.72
N MET A 424 -51.09 9.48 16.74
CA MET A 424 -50.32 10.65 16.30
C MET A 424 -49.04 10.85 17.13
N ASN A 425 -49.14 10.79 18.46
CA ASN A 425 -47.98 10.94 19.35
C ASN A 425 -46.93 9.83 19.14
N ARG A 426 -47.38 8.58 19.00
CA ARG A 426 -46.48 7.44 18.72
C ARG A 426 -45.83 7.57 17.36
N LEU A 427 -46.58 7.99 16.34
CA LEU A 427 -46.07 8.21 14.99
C LEU A 427 -45.03 9.34 14.96
N GLU A 428 -45.26 10.45 15.65
CA GLU A 428 -44.32 11.57 15.73
C GLU A 428 -43.01 11.16 16.45
N SER A 429 -43.11 10.41 17.55
CA SER A 429 -41.94 9.85 18.23
C SER A 429 -41.16 8.87 17.33
N SER A 430 -41.86 8.04 16.54
CA SER A 430 -41.24 7.17 15.54
C SER A 430 -40.56 7.97 14.41
N ILE A 431 -41.14 9.08 13.95
CA ILE A 431 -40.53 9.96 12.93
C ILE A 431 -39.25 10.63 13.47
N GLN A 432 -39.28 11.13 14.71
CA GLN A 432 -38.08 11.72 15.36
C GLN A 432 -36.96 10.68 15.51
N SER A 433 -37.31 9.46 15.94
CA SER A 433 -36.37 8.35 16.06
C SER A 433 -35.79 7.95 14.70
N LEU A 434 -36.64 7.87 13.66
CA LEU A 434 -36.22 7.60 12.29
C LEU A 434 -35.25 8.66 11.76
N ARG A 435 -35.51 9.95 12.02
CA ARG A 435 -34.61 11.04 11.64
C ARG A 435 -33.25 10.90 12.33
N ALA A 436 -33.24 10.68 13.65
CA ALA A 436 -31.99 10.53 14.41
C ALA A 436 -31.14 9.34 13.93
N VAL A 437 -31.78 8.20 13.61
CA VAL A 437 -31.10 7.02 13.07
C VAL A 437 -30.61 7.28 11.64
N THR A 438 -31.42 7.92 10.80
CA THR A 438 -31.06 8.27 9.42
C THR A 438 -29.85 9.23 9.39
N ASP A 439 -29.80 10.22 10.28
CA ASP A 439 -28.67 11.14 10.39
C ASP A 439 -27.35 10.43 10.76
N LYS A 440 -27.39 9.40 11.62
CA LYS A 440 -26.21 8.57 11.92
C LYS A 440 -25.71 7.82 10.67
N VAL A 441 -26.63 7.26 9.88
CA VAL A 441 -26.29 6.56 8.63
C VAL A 441 -25.72 7.55 7.61
N LEU A 442 -26.33 8.72 7.44
CA LEU A 442 -25.85 9.77 6.54
C LEU A 442 -24.44 10.25 6.90
N ALA A 443 -24.16 10.47 8.20
CA ALA A 443 -22.85 10.87 8.67
C ALA A 443 -21.76 9.83 8.31
N SER A 444 -22.09 8.54 8.43
CA SER A 444 -21.18 7.47 7.99
C SER A 444 -20.97 7.47 6.48
N ILE A 445 -22.05 7.60 5.69
CA ILE A 445 -21.96 7.66 4.22
C ILE A 445 -21.09 8.84 3.77
N PHE A 446 -21.33 10.06 4.28
CA PHE A 446 -20.61 11.24 3.82
C PHE A 446 -19.13 11.26 4.25
N SER A 447 -18.79 10.69 5.41
CA SER A 447 -17.39 10.58 5.85
C SER A 447 -16.59 9.50 5.09
N SER A 448 -17.28 8.58 4.41
CA SER A 448 -16.67 7.44 3.72
C SER A 448 -16.21 7.68 2.28
N LEU A 449 -16.29 8.92 1.76
CA LEU A 449 -15.96 9.25 0.36
C LEU A 449 -14.58 8.73 -0.10
N ASN A 450 -13.58 8.74 0.79
CA ASN A 450 -12.22 8.28 0.51
C ASN A 450 -12.06 6.75 0.56
N LEU A 451 -13.00 6.05 1.20
CA LEU A 451 -13.01 4.59 1.29
C LEU A 451 -13.69 3.94 0.09
N MET A 452 -14.55 4.68 -0.63
CA MET A 452 -15.25 4.18 -1.82
C MET A 452 -14.27 3.66 -2.89
N PRO A 453 -14.57 2.52 -3.54
CA PRO A 453 -13.69 1.96 -4.55
C PRO A 453 -13.47 2.93 -5.71
N TYR A 454 -12.21 3.10 -6.12
CA TYR A 454 -11.84 3.95 -7.26
C TYR A 454 -12.64 3.59 -8.51
N GLY A 455 -12.77 2.28 -8.80
CA GLY A 455 -13.49 1.81 -9.98
C GLY A 455 -14.95 2.27 -10.03
N LEU A 456 -15.67 2.23 -8.90
CA LEU A 456 -17.06 2.69 -8.83
C LEU A 456 -17.16 4.21 -9.04
N ARG A 457 -16.26 4.99 -8.42
CA ARG A 457 -16.23 6.45 -8.59
C ARG A 457 -15.85 6.88 -10.01
N TYR A 458 -14.91 6.17 -10.62
CA TYR A 458 -14.53 6.40 -12.01
C TYR A 458 -15.69 6.10 -12.97
N ILE A 459 -16.41 4.99 -12.77
CA ILE A 459 -17.60 4.69 -13.58
C ILE A 459 -18.71 5.72 -13.35
N ALA A 460 -18.88 6.26 -12.14
CA ALA A 460 -19.79 7.38 -11.91
C ALA A 460 -19.39 8.65 -12.67
N LYS A 461 -18.09 8.93 -12.80
CA LYS A 461 -17.55 10.01 -13.65
C LYS A 461 -17.86 9.76 -15.14
N VAL A 462 -17.57 8.55 -15.65
CA VAL A 462 -17.87 8.16 -17.04
C VAL A 462 -19.37 8.27 -17.32
N LEU A 463 -20.21 7.73 -16.44
CA LEU A 463 -21.67 7.82 -16.55
C LEU A 463 -22.15 9.27 -16.66
N LYS A 464 -21.67 10.16 -15.80
CA LYS A 464 -22.02 11.59 -15.84
C LYS A 464 -21.59 12.22 -17.17
N ASN A 465 -20.35 11.98 -17.60
CA ASN A 465 -19.79 12.58 -18.81
C ASN A 465 -20.49 12.09 -20.07
N SER A 466 -20.66 10.77 -20.22
CA SER A 466 -21.34 10.18 -21.38
C SER A 466 -22.80 10.60 -21.48
N LEU A 467 -23.50 10.75 -20.34
CA LEU A 467 -24.87 11.29 -20.34
C LEU A 467 -24.92 12.76 -20.72
N HIS A 468 -23.96 13.56 -20.26
CA HIS A 468 -23.88 14.97 -20.66
C HIS A 468 -23.55 15.15 -22.14
N GLU A 469 -22.69 14.28 -22.70
CA GLU A 469 -22.38 14.26 -24.13
C GLU A 469 -23.59 13.88 -24.98
N LYS A 470 -24.38 12.89 -24.56
CA LYS A 470 -25.58 12.44 -25.29
C LYS A 470 -26.77 13.37 -25.10
N PHE A 471 -26.94 13.96 -23.92
CA PHE A 471 -28.04 14.87 -23.58
C PHE A 471 -27.50 16.22 -23.06
N PRO A 472 -27.04 17.11 -23.95
CA PRO A 472 -26.49 18.41 -23.54
C PRO A 472 -27.49 19.32 -22.83
N ASP A 473 -28.79 19.16 -23.12
CA ASP A 473 -29.89 19.94 -22.55
C ASP A 473 -30.25 19.52 -21.12
N ALA A 474 -29.71 18.40 -20.63
CA ALA A 474 -29.97 17.89 -19.30
C ALA A 474 -29.31 18.78 -18.22
N THR A 475 -30.05 19.05 -17.14
CA THR A 475 -29.48 19.81 -16.02
C THR A 475 -28.46 18.98 -15.25
N GLU A 476 -27.45 19.63 -14.66
CA GLU A 476 -26.46 18.94 -13.82
C GLU A 476 -27.13 18.23 -12.63
N ASP A 477 -28.26 18.75 -12.14
CA ASP A 477 -29.05 18.14 -11.06
C ASP A 477 -29.66 16.79 -11.50
N GLU A 478 -30.23 16.71 -12.71
CA GLU A 478 -30.78 15.47 -13.25
C GLU A 478 -29.68 14.42 -13.46
N LEU A 479 -28.51 14.82 -13.97
CA LEU A 479 -27.38 13.91 -14.14
C LEU A 479 -26.86 13.40 -12.78
N LEU A 480 -26.80 14.25 -11.76
CA LEU A 480 -26.40 13.86 -10.41
C LEU A 480 -27.40 12.91 -9.74
N LYS A 481 -28.70 13.02 -10.02
CA LYS A 481 -29.70 12.03 -9.58
C LYS A 481 -29.44 10.64 -10.16
N ILE A 482 -29.03 10.56 -11.43
CA ILE A 482 -28.65 9.27 -12.06
C ILE A 482 -27.39 8.69 -11.44
N VAL A 483 -26.39 9.53 -11.16
CA VAL A 483 -25.19 9.11 -10.42
C VAL A 483 -25.56 8.63 -9.01
N GLY A 484 -26.47 9.34 -8.33
CA GLY A 484 -27.02 8.95 -7.03
C GLY A 484 -27.75 7.61 -7.07
N ASN A 485 -28.47 7.33 -8.16
CA ASN A 485 -29.09 6.02 -8.39
C ASN A 485 -28.04 4.90 -8.48
N LEU A 486 -26.90 5.12 -9.14
CA LEU A 486 -25.80 4.15 -9.17
C LEU A 486 -25.17 3.95 -7.78
N LEU A 487 -24.73 5.05 -7.15
CA LEU A 487 -23.91 5.02 -5.94
C LEU A 487 -24.71 4.66 -4.68
N TYR A 488 -25.91 5.23 -4.53
CA TYR A 488 -26.76 4.97 -3.37
C TYR A 488 -27.73 3.82 -3.65
N TYR A 489 -28.68 3.99 -4.58
CA TYR A 489 -29.80 3.05 -4.73
C TYR A 489 -29.37 1.67 -5.24
N ARG A 490 -28.47 1.59 -6.22
CA ARG A 490 -28.02 0.30 -6.77
C ARG A 490 -26.89 -0.33 -5.97
N PHE A 491 -25.98 0.46 -5.39
CA PHE A 491 -24.81 -0.07 -4.66
C PHE A 491 -25.05 -0.21 -3.14
N MET A 492 -25.38 0.87 -2.43
CA MET A 492 -25.50 0.89 -0.96
C MET A 492 -26.87 0.42 -0.42
N ASN A 493 -27.98 0.86 -1.01
CA ASN A 493 -29.34 0.65 -0.48
C ASN A 493 -29.69 -0.83 -0.23
N PRO A 494 -29.40 -1.79 -1.13
CA PRO A 494 -29.67 -3.20 -0.88
C PRO A 494 -28.87 -3.76 0.30
N ALA A 495 -27.67 -3.23 0.52
CA ALA A 495 -26.80 -3.61 1.63
C ALA A 495 -27.37 -3.11 2.98
N ILE A 496 -28.03 -1.95 3.01
CA ILE A 496 -28.73 -1.45 4.20
C ILE A 496 -29.99 -2.29 4.49
N VAL A 497 -30.77 -2.63 3.46
CA VAL A 497 -32.04 -3.38 3.61
C VAL A 497 -31.83 -4.83 4.03
N ALA A 498 -30.81 -5.49 3.48
CA ALA A 498 -30.51 -6.90 3.73
C ALA A 498 -29.03 -7.08 4.11
N PRO A 499 -28.59 -6.58 5.28
CA PRO A 499 -27.17 -6.61 5.66
C PRO A 499 -26.62 -8.03 5.84
N ASP A 500 -27.50 -9.01 6.09
CA ASP A 500 -27.22 -10.44 6.09
C ASP A 500 -26.85 -10.96 4.69
N GLY A 501 -27.64 -10.63 3.67
CA GLY A 501 -27.41 -11.09 2.29
C GLY A 501 -26.20 -10.44 1.59
N PHE A 502 -25.62 -9.40 2.18
CA PHE A 502 -24.46 -8.68 1.64
C PHE A 502 -23.21 -8.77 2.54
N ASP A 503 -23.19 -9.68 3.53
CA ASP A 503 -22.16 -9.89 4.57
C ASP A 503 -21.64 -8.58 5.23
N ILE A 504 -22.53 -7.64 5.54
CA ILE A 504 -22.15 -6.44 6.31
C ILE A 504 -21.97 -6.78 7.81
N ILE A 505 -22.69 -7.81 8.25
CA ILE A 505 -22.71 -8.33 9.62
C ILE A 505 -22.39 -9.82 9.60
N ASP A 506 -21.55 -10.24 10.54
CA ASP A 506 -21.26 -11.66 10.74
C ASP A 506 -22.37 -12.22 11.64
N MET A 507 -23.42 -12.80 11.04
CA MET A 507 -24.47 -13.48 11.81
C MET A 507 -23.99 -14.87 12.23
N THR A 508 -24.39 -15.34 13.42
CA THR A 508 -24.15 -16.74 13.81
C THR A 508 -24.92 -17.69 12.86
N ALA A 509 -24.38 -18.89 12.63
CA ALA A 509 -25.02 -19.87 11.74
C ALA A 509 -26.48 -20.13 12.12
N GLY A 510 -27.42 -19.82 11.21
CA GLY A 510 -28.88 -19.93 11.44
C GLY A 510 -29.56 -18.71 12.07
N GLY A 511 -28.82 -17.64 12.38
CA GLY A 511 -29.38 -16.38 12.88
C GLY A 511 -30.07 -15.59 11.76
N GLN A 512 -31.38 -15.39 11.84
CA GLN A 512 -32.12 -14.50 10.95
C GLN A 512 -32.29 -13.13 11.59
N ILE A 513 -32.22 -12.07 10.80
CA ILE A 513 -32.59 -10.71 11.24
C ILE A 513 -34.05 -10.74 11.70
N HIS A 514 -34.31 -10.22 12.91
CA HIS A 514 -35.67 -10.14 13.43
C HIS A 514 -36.55 -9.29 12.51
N SER A 515 -37.82 -9.64 12.36
CA SER A 515 -38.77 -8.90 11.50
C SER A 515 -38.75 -7.38 11.79
N ASP A 516 -38.70 -7.00 13.07
CA ASP A 516 -38.60 -5.60 13.49
C ASP A 516 -37.30 -4.90 13.07
N GLN A 517 -36.15 -5.58 13.19
CA GLN A 517 -34.87 -5.04 12.75
C GLN A 517 -34.86 -4.82 11.23
N ARG A 518 -35.41 -5.78 10.47
CA ARG A 518 -35.54 -5.66 9.01
C ARG A 518 -36.48 -4.53 8.62
N ARG A 519 -37.58 -4.34 9.37
CA ARG A 519 -38.50 -3.20 9.19
C ARG A 519 -37.82 -1.87 9.48
N ASN A 520 -37.07 -1.75 10.58
CA ASN A 520 -36.33 -0.54 10.93
C ASN A 520 -35.34 -0.15 9.83
N LEU A 521 -34.51 -1.10 9.39
CA LEU A 521 -33.55 -0.91 8.31
C LEU A 521 -34.23 -0.56 6.98
N GLY A 522 -35.35 -1.22 6.66
CA GLY A 522 -36.18 -0.92 5.49
C GLY A 522 -36.76 0.50 5.51
N CYS A 523 -37.19 0.99 6.68
CA CYS A 523 -37.67 2.37 6.84
C CYS A 523 -36.55 3.39 6.63
N VAL A 524 -35.37 3.16 7.23
CA VAL A 524 -34.20 4.02 7.05
C VAL A 524 -33.77 4.06 5.58
N ALA A 525 -33.67 2.90 4.94
CA ALA A 525 -33.35 2.77 3.53
C ALA A 525 -34.34 3.52 2.63
N LYS A 526 -35.65 3.46 2.95
CA LYS A 526 -36.70 4.20 2.24
C LYS A 526 -36.49 5.71 2.35
N VAL A 527 -36.27 6.24 3.56
CA VAL A 527 -36.03 7.69 3.75
C VAL A 527 -34.80 8.16 2.98
N LEU A 528 -33.70 7.42 3.08
CA LEU A 528 -32.46 7.71 2.36
C LEU A 528 -32.63 7.64 0.84
N GLN A 529 -33.44 6.70 0.33
CA GLN A 529 -33.77 6.62 -1.10
C GLN A 529 -34.53 7.86 -1.57
N HIS A 530 -35.55 8.28 -0.81
CA HIS A 530 -36.30 9.50 -1.10
C HIS A 530 -35.40 10.75 -1.02
N ALA A 531 -34.49 10.80 -0.05
CA ALA A 531 -33.51 11.88 0.09
C ALA A 531 -32.50 11.91 -1.07
N ALA A 532 -32.05 10.76 -1.57
CA ALA A 532 -31.08 10.67 -2.67
C ALA A 532 -31.69 11.03 -4.04
N SER A 533 -33.00 10.79 -4.24
CA SER A 533 -33.69 11.10 -5.50
C SER A 533 -34.45 12.43 -5.50
N ASN A 534 -34.47 13.16 -4.37
CA ASN A 534 -35.30 14.34 -4.13
C ASN A 534 -36.81 14.09 -4.35
N ASN A 535 -37.30 12.91 -3.95
CA ASN A 535 -38.72 12.57 -4.06
C ASN A 535 -39.42 12.84 -2.72
N LEU A 536 -40.30 13.83 -2.69
CA LEU A 536 -41.08 14.16 -1.51
C LEU A 536 -42.15 13.10 -1.21
N PHE A 537 -42.54 12.96 0.05
CA PHE A 537 -43.68 12.12 0.42
C PHE A 537 -44.99 12.82 0.05
N GLU A 538 -45.73 12.22 -0.89
CA GLU A 538 -47.02 12.69 -1.40
C GLU A 538 -48.07 11.54 -1.40
N GLY A 539 -49.36 11.87 -1.53
CA GLY A 539 -50.46 10.90 -1.63
C GLY A 539 -50.70 10.09 -0.35
N GLU A 540 -50.68 8.75 -0.44
CA GLU A 540 -50.95 7.82 0.67
C GLU A 540 -49.97 7.95 1.86
N ASN A 541 -48.83 8.61 1.67
CA ASN A 541 -47.83 8.88 2.72
C ASN A 541 -47.86 10.33 3.23
N ALA A 542 -48.96 11.07 3.03
CA ALA A 542 -49.07 12.49 3.42
C ALA A 542 -48.77 12.76 4.91
N HIS A 543 -48.97 11.77 5.80
CA HIS A 543 -48.61 11.85 7.22
C HIS A 543 -47.11 11.96 7.48
N LEU A 544 -46.25 11.66 6.49
CA LEU A 544 -44.80 11.85 6.55
C LEU A 544 -44.34 13.20 5.97
N SER A 545 -45.27 14.09 5.60
CA SER A 545 -44.96 15.41 5.03
C SER A 545 -44.11 16.29 5.94
N SER A 546 -44.16 16.09 7.26
CA SER A 546 -43.28 16.76 8.24
C SER A 546 -41.79 16.48 7.98
N MET A 547 -41.47 15.41 7.26
CA MET A 547 -40.11 15.02 6.90
C MET A 547 -39.65 15.60 5.54
N ASN A 548 -40.55 16.21 4.75
CA ASN A 548 -40.21 16.74 3.42
C ASN A 548 -39.18 17.88 3.48
N SER A 549 -39.23 18.74 4.51
CA SER A 549 -38.20 19.77 4.73
C SER A 549 -36.82 19.15 4.99
N TYR A 550 -36.77 18.10 5.81
CA TYR A 550 -35.56 17.34 6.09
C TYR A 550 -35.01 16.62 4.85
N LEU A 551 -35.89 16.08 4.00
CA LEU A 551 -35.48 15.44 2.74
C LEU A 551 -34.81 16.44 1.80
N SER A 552 -35.37 17.64 1.63
CA SER A 552 -34.79 18.68 0.77
C SER A 552 -33.43 19.16 1.28
N GLU A 553 -33.28 19.37 2.59
CA GLU A 553 -31.98 19.72 3.20
C GLU A 553 -30.93 18.61 3.03
N THR A 554 -31.37 17.35 3.13
CA THR A 554 -30.50 16.18 2.98
C THR A 554 -30.11 15.94 1.53
N TYR A 555 -31.01 16.24 0.59
CA TYR A 555 -30.74 16.15 -0.84
C TYR A 555 -29.57 17.04 -1.26
N GLU A 556 -29.50 18.29 -0.78
CA GLU A 556 -28.36 19.18 -1.06
C GLU A 556 -27.02 18.60 -0.57
N LYS A 557 -27.03 17.89 0.58
CA LYS A 557 -25.84 17.18 1.07
C LYS A 557 -25.48 16.01 0.16
N PHE A 558 -26.46 15.22 -0.28
CA PHE A 558 -26.25 14.14 -1.24
C PHE A 558 -25.73 14.64 -2.59
N ARG A 559 -26.27 15.75 -3.09
CA ARG A 559 -25.84 16.39 -4.33
C ARG A 559 -24.35 16.76 -4.28
N ASN A 560 -23.91 17.41 -3.21
CA ASN A 560 -22.49 17.71 -2.98
C ASN A 560 -21.63 16.44 -2.89
N PHE A 561 -22.14 15.40 -2.22
CA PHE A 561 -21.46 14.12 -2.12
C PHE A 561 -21.29 13.41 -3.48
N PHE A 562 -22.35 13.35 -4.30
CA PHE A 562 -22.29 12.75 -5.64
C PHE A 562 -21.36 13.53 -6.58
N GLN A 563 -21.38 14.86 -6.50
CA GLN A 563 -20.47 15.69 -7.27
C GLN A 563 -19.00 15.42 -6.88
N ALA A 564 -18.70 15.38 -5.58
CA ALA A 564 -17.36 15.05 -5.09
C ALA A 564 -16.94 13.61 -5.44
N ALA A 565 -17.88 12.67 -5.50
CA ALA A 565 -17.61 11.29 -5.89
C ALA A 565 -17.12 11.17 -7.35
N CYS A 566 -17.64 11.99 -8.27
CA CYS A 566 -17.23 12.01 -9.68
C CYS A 566 -15.85 12.66 -9.94
N VAL A 567 -15.30 13.42 -8.99
CA VAL A 567 -13.97 14.06 -9.16
C VAL A 567 -12.87 13.03 -8.89
N VAL A 568 -12.35 12.44 -9.97
CA VAL A 568 -11.41 11.31 -9.93
C VAL A 568 -10.38 11.42 -11.08
N PRO A 569 -9.08 11.12 -10.83
CA PRO A 569 -8.05 11.08 -11.88
C PRO A 569 -8.30 9.93 -12.87
N GLU A 570 -7.79 10.06 -14.09
CA GLU A 570 -7.91 9.03 -15.12
C GLU A 570 -7.18 7.72 -14.71
N PRO A 571 -7.61 6.55 -15.21
CA PRO A 571 -7.04 5.27 -14.81
C PRO A 571 -5.54 5.16 -15.09
N GLU A 572 -5.07 5.75 -16.19
CA GLU A 572 -3.66 5.78 -16.59
C GLU A 572 -2.80 6.48 -15.51
N GLU A 573 -3.27 7.62 -15.00
CA GLU A 573 -2.61 8.38 -13.94
C GLU A 573 -2.73 7.66 -12.58
N LYS A 574 -3.91 7.13 -12.25
CA LYS A 574 -4.15 6.43 -10.98
C LYS A 574 -3.27 5.20 -10.83
N PHE A 575 -3.18 4.41 -11.90
CA PHE A 575 -2.47 3.15 -11.89
C PHE A 575 -1.00 3.29 -12.30
N ASN A 576 -0.55 4.47 -12.75
CA ASN A 576 0.80 4.69 -13.29
C ASN A 576 1.18 3.63 -14.35
N ILE A 577 0.21 3.26 -15.20
CA ILE A 577 0.41 2.29 -16.27
C ILE A 577 0.68 3.09 -17.54
N ASP A 578 1.96 3.21 -17.90
CA ASP A 578 2.37 3.71 -19.22
C ASP A 578 2.23 2.60 -20.27
N GLU A 579 2.18 2.95 -21.56
CA GLU A 579 2.13 2.02 -22.71
C GLU A 579 3.21 0.91 -22.67
N TYR A 580 4.30 1.16 -21.94
CA TYR A 580 5.46 0.28 -21.83
C TYR A 580 5.41 -0.69 -20.63
N SER A 581 4.40 -0.57 -19.75
CA SER A 581 4.32 -1.34 -18.49
C SER A 581 4.23 -2.85 -18.72
N ASP A 582 3.47 -3.28 -19.73
CA ASP A 582 3.30 -4.70 -20.11
C ASP A 582 4.61 -5.36 -20.59
N MET A 583 5.60 -4.56 -21.04
CA MET A 583 6.90 -5.06 -21.49
C MET A 583 7.96 -5.11 -20.37
N VAL A 584 7.73 -4.37 -19.27
CA VAL A 584 8.66 -4.27 -18.14
C VAL A 584 8.30 -5.25 -17.01
N THR A 585 7.08 -5.81 -17.01
CA THR A 585 6.66 -6.83 -16.04
C THR A 585 7.47 -8.12 -16.16
N LEU A 586 7.98 -8.60 -15.02
CA LEU A 586 8.85 -9.79 -14.92
C LEU A 586 8.17 -11.10 -15.36
N SER A 587 6.85 -11.15 -15.22
CA SER A 587 6.04 -12.32 -15.48
C SER A 587 5.02 -12.03 -16.58
N LYS A 588 4.80 -13.01 -17.45
CA LYS A 588 3.69 -12.95 -18.41
C LYS A 588 2.37 -13.01 -17.66
N PRO A 589 1.33 -12.25 -18.07
CA PRO A 589 0.03 -12.32 -17.42
C PRO A 589 -0.52 -13.74 -17.52
N VAL A 590 -1.00 -14.30 -16.42
CA VAL A 590 -1.53 -15.67 -16.36
C VAL A 590 -3.02 -15.61 -16.09
N ILE A 591 -3.84 -16.30 -16.89
CA ILE A 591 -5.26 -16.52 -16.58
C ILE A 591 -5.42 -17.92 -15.99
N TYR A 592 -6.21 -18.01 -14.92
CA TYR A 592 -6.67 -19.28 -14.38
C TYR A 592 -8.08 -19.52 -14.90
N ILE A 593 -8.28 -20.46 -15.81
CA ILE A 593 -9.57 -20.70 -16.46
C ILE A 593 -9.87 -22.20 -16.48
N SER A 594 -11.13 -22.56 -16.27
CA SER A 594 -11.61 -23.94 -16.40
C SER A 594 -11.87 -24.31 -17.85
N ILE A 595 -11.92 -25.61 -18.15
CA ILE A 595 -12.22 -26.10 -19.49
C ILE A 595 -13.64 -25.69 -19.92
N GLU A 596 -14.60 -25.71 -18.99
CA GLU A 596 -15.96 -25.21 -19.21
C GLU A 596 -15.98 -23.76 -19.70
N GLU A 597 -15.22 -22.90 -19.05
CA GLU A 597 -15.16 -21.47 -19.37
C GLU A 597 -14.46 -21.23 -20.72
N ILE A 598 -13.42 -21.99 -21.07
CA ILE A 598 -12.78 -21.91 -22.39
C ILE A 598 -13.79 -22.26 -23.48
N ILE A 599 -14.52 -23.37 -23.31
CA ILE A 599 -15.52 -23.85 -24.28
C ILE A 599 -16.65 -22.84 -24.41
N ASN A 600 -17.21 -22.38 -23.29
CA ASN A 600 -18.28 -21.38 -23.27
C ASN A 600 -17.84 -20.07 -23.94
N THR A 601 -16.64 -19.58 -23.62
CA THR A 601 -16.10 -18.35 -24.22
C THR A 601 -15.93 -18.52 -25.73
N HIS A 602 -15.35 -19.64 -26.18
CA HIS A 602 -15.17 -19.91 -27.61
C HIS A 602 -16.50 -20.03 -28.34
N SER A 603 -17.48 -20.73 -27.76
CA SER A 603 -18.81 -20.89 -28.34
C SER A 603 -19.51 -19.54 -28.52
N LEU A 604 -19.45 -18.66 -27.51
CA LEU A 604 -20.11 -17.35 -27.55
C LEU A 604 -19.44 -16.38 -28.54
N LEU A 605 -18.12 -16.46 -28.70
CA LEU A 605 -17.39 -15.67 -29.68
C LEU A 605 -17.74 -16.09 -31.12
N LEU A 606 -17.93 -17.39 -31.37
CA LEU A 606 -18.36 -17.90 -32.68
C LEU A 606 -19.83 -17.60 -32.97
N GLU A 607 -20.72 -17.71 -31.99
CA GLU A 607 -22.16 -17.41 -32.15
C GLU A 607 -22.41 -15.95 -32.55
N HIS A 608 -21.60 -15.03 -32.03
CA HIS A 608 -21.75 -13.60 -32.26
C HIS A 608 -20.59 -12.98 -33.06
N GLN A 609 -19.83 -13.78 -33.80
CA GLN A 609 -18.61 -13.35 -34.51
C GLN A 609 -18.86 -12.13 -35.41
N ASP A 610 -19.92 -12.17 -36.22
CA ASP A 610 -20.27 -11.11 -37.17
C ASP A 610 -20.62 -9.78 -36.50
N ALA A 611 -21.15 -9.82 -35.27
CA ALA A 611 -21.50 -8.62 -34.50
C ALA A 611 -20.29 -8.02 -33.77
N ILE A 612 -19.34 -8.87 -33.36
CA ILE A 612 -18.17 -8.46 -32.57
C ILE A 612 -17.09 -7.88 -33.47
N ALA A 613 -16.78 -8.57 -34.57
CA ALA A 613 -15.73 -8.22 -35.53
C ALA A 613 -16.29 -8.20 -36.96
N PRO A 614 -16.99 -7.12 -37.36
CA PRO A 614 -17.60 -7.00 -38.69
C PRO A 614 -16.59 -6.96 -39.83
N ASP A 615 -15.34 -6.53 -39.54
CA ASP A 615 -14.27 -6.48 -40.52
C ASP A 615 -13.63 -7.86 -40.72
N GLN A 616 -13.66 -8.38 -41.96
CA GLN A 616 -13.10 -9.70 -42.29
C GLN A 616 -11.57 -9.79 -42.09
N ASN A 617 -10.87 -8.65 -42.07
CA ASN A 617 -9.42 -8.57 -41.84
C ASN A 617 -9.04 -8.39 -40.35
N ASP A 618 -10.00 -8.47 -39.44
CA ASP A 618 -9.74 -8.34 -38.00
C ASP A 618 -8.90 -9.52 -37.47
N VAL A 619 -7.94 -9.23 -36.59
CA VAL A 619 -7.05 -10.21 -35.93
C VAL A 619 -7.84 -11.28 -35.15
N LEU A 620 -9.01 -10.94 -34.61
CA LEU A 620 -9.91 -11.88 -33.95
C LEU A 620 -10.41 -12.96 -34.92
N ASN A 621 -10.78 -12.56 -36.14
CA ASN A 621 -11.27 -13.49 -37.17
C ASN A 621 -10.16 -14.45 -37.62
N GLU A 622 -8.93 -13.97 -37.77
CA GLU A 622 -7.76 -14.81 -38.08
C GLU A 622 -7.46 -15.82 -36.94
N LEU A 623 -7.57 -15.39 -35.68
CA LEU A 623 -7.36 -16.26 -34.53
C LEU A 623 -8.45 -17.33 -34.40
N LEU A 624 -9.73 -16.95 -34.54
CA LEU A 624 -10.86 -17.89 -34.47
C LEU A 624 -10.81 -18.92 -35.61
N GLN A 625 -10.44 -18.52 -36.83
CA GLN A 625 -10.20 -19.44 -37.94
C GLN A 625 -9.07 -20.44 -37.63
N GLY A 626 -7.99 -19.97 -37.00
CA GLY A 626 -6.87 -20.81 -36.55
C GLY A 626 -7.23 -21.79 -35.42
N LEU A 627 -8.24 -21.48 -34.59
CA LEU A 627 -8.72 -22.36 -33.52
C LEU A 627 -9.70 -23.46 -34.02
N GLY A 628 -10.40 -23.21 -35.13
CA GLY A 628 -11.35 -24.14 -35.73
C GLY A 628 -12.63 -24.33 -34.90
N LYS A 629 -13.26 -25.51 -35.00
CA LYS A 629 -14.51 -25.81 -34.26
C LYS A 629 -14.29 -25.88 -32.75
N VAL A 630 -15.35 -25.55 -31.99
CA VAL A 630 -15.38 -25.68 -30.53
C VAL A 630 -15.04 -27.11 -30.12
N PRO A 631 -14.01 -27.34 -29.28
CA PRO A 631 -13.65 -28.67 -28.82
C PRO A 631 -14.66 -29.21 -27.79
N ASP A 632 -15.02 -30.49 -27.89
CA ASP A 632 -15.74 -31.20 -26.83
C ASP A 632 -14.80 -31.52 -25.65
N VAL A 633 -15.37 -31.69 -24.45
CA VAL A 633 -14.63 -31.94 -23.20
C VAL A 633 -13.72 -33.17 -23.31
N GLU A 634 -14.21 -34.24 -23.92
CA GLU A 634 -13.46 -35.48 -24.16
C GLU A 634 -12.34 -35.25 -25.20
N THR A 635 -12.59 -34.43 -26.24
CA THR A 635 -11.59 -34.07 -27.26
C THR A 635 -10.51 -33.11 -26.73
N PHE A 636 -10.84 -32.29 -25.74
CA PHE A 636 -9.93 -31.32 -25.12
C PHE A 636 -8.92 -31.99 -24.16
N LEU A 637 -9.38 -32.98 -23.38
CA LEU A 637 -8.55 -33.74 -22.43
C LEU A 637 -7.86 -34.95 -23.09
N GLY A 638 -8.44 -35.50 -24.17
CA GLY A 638 -7.94 -36.61 -24.97
C GLY A 638 -8.90 -37.81 -25.00
N GLU A 639 -9.09 -38.41 -26.18
CA GLU A 639 -9.84 -39.66 -26.33
C GLU A 639 -9.15 -40.76 -25.49
N GLY A 640 -9.85 -41.26 -24.45
CA GLY A 640 -9.34 -42.25 -23.50
C GLY A 640 -9.26 -41.80 -22.03
N ALA A 641 -9.64 -40.56 -21.68
CA ALA A 641 -9.65 -40.08 -20.30
C ALA A 641 -10.80 -40.64 -19.42
N ILE A 642 -11.82 -41.24 -20.04
CA ILE A 642 -13.02 -41.77 -19.38
C ILE A 642 -13.32 -43.14 -19.97
N ASP A 643 -13.46 -44.17 -19.13
CA ASP A 643 -13.88 -45.50 -19.55
C ASP A 643 -15.36 -45.45 -19.97
N PRO A 644 -15.72 -45.78 -21.22
CA PRO A 644 -17.11 -45.69 -21.71
C PRO A 644 -18.11 -46.57 -20.94
N ASN A 645 -17.63 -47.51 -20.12
CA ASN A 645 -18.45 -48.42 -19.30
C ASN A 645 -18.59 -48.02 -17.81
N ASP A 646 -18.09 -46.86 -17.38
CA ASP A 646 -18.18 -46.44 -15.96
C ASP A 646 -19.59 -45.93 -15.59
N PRO A 647 -20.31 -46.54 -14.62
CA PRO A 647 -21.62 -46.08 -14.16
C PRO A 647 -21.62 -44.67 -13.52
N ASN A 648 -20.43 -44.11 -13.24
CA ASN A 648 -20.26 -42.73 -12.75
C ASN A 648 -19.80 -41.73 -13.82
N LYS A 649 -19.81 -42.09 -15.12
CA LYS A 649 -19.33 -41.25 -16.25
C LYS A 649 -19.75 -39.77 -16.15
N GLU A 650 -21.00 -39.50 -15.79
CA GLU A 650 -21.53 -38.14 -15.66
C GLU A 650 -20.91 -37.36 -14.48
N ASN A 651 -20.61 -38.03 -13.36
CA ASN A 651 -19.91 -37.42 -12.22
C ASN A 651 -18.43 -37.18 -12.52
N THR A 652 -17.76 -38.12 -13.19
CA THR A 652 -16.35 -37.99 -13.59
C THR A 652 -16.17 -36.90 -14.65
N LEU A 653 -17.07 -36.83 -15.63
CA LEU A 653 -17.10 -35.76 -16.64
C LEU A 653 -17.35 -34.39 -15.98
N ASN A 654 -18.29 -34.29 -15.04
CA ASN A 654 -18.54 -33.06 -14.28
C ASN A 654 -17.36 -32.62 -13.39
N GLN A 655 -16.49 -33.54 -12.97
CA GLN A 655 -15.25 -33.22 -12.27
C GLN A 655 -14.17 -32.74 -13.25
N LEU A 656 -14.04 -33.41 -14.40
CA LEU A 656 -13.06 -33.09 -15.43
C LEU A 656 -13.34 -31.74 -16.12
N VAL A 657 -14.61 -31.38 -16.32
CA VAL A 657 -15.03 -30.06 -16.85
C VAL A 657 -14.59 -28.90 -15.94
N LYS A 658 -14.50 -29.16 -14.63
CA LYS A 658 -14.09 -28.18 -13.61
C LYS A 658 -12.58 -28.13 -13.40
N THR A 659 -11.81 -28.90 -14.15
CA THR A 659 -10.34 -28.88 -14.05
C THR A 659 -9.83 -27.50 -14.46
N GLU A 660 -9.02 -26.90 -13.60
CA GLU A 660 -8.46 -25.57 -13.82
C GLU A 660 -7.13 -25.65 -14.58
N ILE A 661 -6.96 -24.74 -15.54
CA ILE A 661 -5.77 -24.62 -16.36
C ILE A 661 -5.19 -23.22 -16.16
N SER A 662 -3.88 -23.15 -15.95
CA SER A 662 -3.13 -21.90 -15.97
C SER A 662 -2.59 -21.64 -17.38
N LEU A 663 -2.98 -20.52 -17.97
CA LEU A 663 -2.57 -20.08 -19.30
C LEU A 663 -1.74 -18.80 -19.19
N SER A 664 -0.46 -18.85 -19.59
CA SER A 664 0.38 -17.66 -19.70
C SER A 664 0.09 -16.95 -21.02
N LEU A 665 -0.56 -15.80 -20.94
CA LEU A 665 -0.97 -15.03 -22.11
C LEU A 665 0.24 -14.43 -22.82
N THR A 666 0.21 -14.50 -24.15
CA THR A 666 1.27 -13.97 -25.02
C THR A 666 0.65 -13.26 -26.22
N ARG A 667 1.29 -12.21 -26.74
CA ARG A 667 0.89 -11.60 -28.01
C ARG A 667 1.33 -12.49 -29.16
N LYS A 668 0.45 -12.71 -30.16
CA LYS A 668 0.77 -13.49 -31.37
C LYS A 668 1.94 -12.90 -32.16
N TYR A 669 2.12 -11.58 -32.11
CA TYR A 669 3.15 -10.85 -32.88
C TYR A 669 4.52 -10.74 -32.20
N ASP A 670 4.75 -11.34 -31.02
CA ASP A 670 6.10 -11.42 -30.44
C ASP A 670 7.00 -12.44 -31.17
N LEU A 671 6.47 -13.17 -32.16
CA LEU A 671 7.15 -14.29 -32.85
C LEU A 671 7.36 -14.08 -34.37
N ARG A 672 6.99 -12.94 -34.95
CA ARG A 672 7.44 -12.60 -36.32
C ARG A 672 8.76 -11.84 -36.25
N GLU A 673 9.85 -12.61 -36.20
CA GLU A 673 11.15 -12.18 -36.72
C GLU A 673 10.99 -11.94 -38.23
N GLY A 674 10.59 -10.72 -38.60
CA GLY A 674 10.30 -10.39 -40.00
C GLY A 674 10.05 -8.89 -40.19
N GLU A 675 11.13 -8.15 -40.36
CA GLU A 675 11.31 -6.93 -41.17
C GLU A 675 10.44 -5.67 -40.98
N GLU A 676 9.38 -5.66 -40.17
CA GLU A 676 8.85 -4.39 -39.61
C GLU A 676 9.45 -4.19 -38.21
N GLN A 677 10.60 -3.52 -38.17
CA GLN A 677 11.25 -3.13 -36.92
C GLN A 677 10.29 -2.28 -36.10
N ASP A 678 9.65 -2.87 -35.11
CA ASP A 678 8.91 -2.12 -34.10
C ASP A 678 9.90 -1.16 -33.41
N ILE A 679 9.84 0.11 -33.81
CA ILE A 679 10.72 1.19 -33.35
C ILE A 679 10.69 1.25 -31.80
N LYS A 680 9.55 0.88 -31.20
CA LYS A 680 9.37 0.78 -29.75
C LYS A 680 10.17 -0.39 -29.15
N GLY A 681 10.16 -1.56 -29.78
CA GLY A 681 10.98 -2.71 -29.37
C GLY A 681 12.49 -2.44 -29.52
N LEU A 682 12.89 -1.72 -30.56
CA LEU A 682 14.27 -1.28 -30.79
C LEU A 682 14.75 -0.33 -29.68
N MET A 683 13.89 0.61 -29.24
CA MET A 683 14.18 1.53 -28.13
C MET A 683 14.49 0.78 -26.83
N ILE A 684 13.68 -0.21 -26.47
CA ILE A 684 13.85 -0.99 -25.22
C ILE A 684 15.18 -1.77 -25.24
N LYS A 685 15.47 -2.46 -26.36
CA LYS A 685 16.75 -3.17 -26.52
C LYS A 685 17.93 -2.21 -26.38
N THR A 686 17.84 -1.02 -26.96
CA THR A 686 18.88 0.00 -26.92
C THR A 686 19.11 0.55 -25.51
N LYS A 687 18.04 0.84 -24.75
CA LYS A 687 18.14 1.26 -23.34
C LYS A 687 18.87 0.24 -22.47
N ARG A 688 18.57 -1.06 -22.62
CA ARG A 688 19.20 -2.14 -21.86
C ARG A 688 20.70 -2.26 -22.16
N LEU A 689 21.07 -2.19 -23.44
CA LEU A 689 22.48 -2.17 -23.85
C LEU A 689 23.23 -0.94 -23.30
N ILE A 690 22.60 0.23 -23.31
CA ILE A 690 23.17 1.46 -22.77
C ILE A 690 23.42 1.33 -21.26
N MET A 691 22.50 0.73 -20.52
CA MET A 691 22.66 0.48 -19.08
C MET A 691 23.85 -0.39 -18.75
N ASP A 692 24.03 -1.48 -19.50
CA ASP A 692 25.17 -2.38 -19.37
C ASP A 692 26.51 -1.66 -19.61
N VAL A 693 26.53 -0.73 -20.57
CA VAL A 693 27.73 0.06 -20.89
C VAL A 693 28.02 1.11 -19.81
N ILE A 694 27.00 1.83 -19.31
CA ILE A 694 27.16 2.88 -18.30
C ILE A 694 27.62 2.30 -16.95
N GLN A 695 27.20 1.08 -16.61
CA GLN A 695 27.59 0.44 -15.34
C GLN A 695 29.09 0.10 -15.30
N ALA A 696 29.68 -0.26 -16.44
CA ALA A 696 31.10 -0.63 -16.55
C ALA A 696 32.01 0.57 -16.88
N GLN A 697 31.55 1.53 -17.70
CA GLN A 697 32.39 2.64 -18.17
C GLN A 697 31.91 4.01 -17.66
N PRO A 698 32.74 4.74 -16.89
CA PRO A 698 32.39 6.06 -16.43
C PRO A 698 32.53 7.11 -17.55
N GLY A 699 31.51 7.96 -17.73
CA GLY A 699 31.58 9.13 -18.61
C GLY A 699 30.52 10.18 -18.29
N GLU A 700 30.70 11.39 -18.83
CA GLU A 700 29.79 12.54 -18.62
C GLU A 700 28.60 12.54 -19.57
N SER A 701 28.75 11.96 -20.77
CA SER A 701 27.74 11.95 -21.83
C SER A 701 27.83 10.64 -22.61
N LEU A 702 26.68 10.15 -23.09
CA LEU A 702 26.58 8.88 -23.79
C LEU A 702 27.44 8.84 -25.06
N ALA A 703 27.48 9.95 -25.83
CA ALA A 703 28.30 10.05 -27.04
C ALA A 703 29.80 9.79 -26.75
N LYS A 704 30.35 10.44 -25.70
CA LYS A 704 31.74 10.24 -25.29
C LYS A 704 32.03 8.80 -24.85
N ILE A 705 31.09 8.14 -24.18
CA ILE A 705 31.25 6.74 -23.73
C ILE A 705 31.30 5.78 -24.92
N LEU A 706 30.50 6.04 -25.95
CA LEU A 706 30.45 5.21 -27.16
C LEU A 706 31.69 5.40 -28.05
N GLU A 707 32.39 6.53 -27.97
CA GLU A 707 33.62 6.82 -28.73
C GLU A 707 34.90 6.29 -28.05
N ILE A 708 34.95 6.27 -26.72
CA ILE A 708 36.14 5.84 -25.98
C ILE A 708 36.18 4.29 -25.90
N PRO A 709 37.28 3.63 -26.34
CA PRO A 709 37.42 2.17 -26.23
C PRO A 709 37.45 1.72 -24.77
N ALA A 710 36.89 0.54 -24.50
CA ALA A 710 36.88 -0.04 -23.15
C ALA A 710 38.29 -0.49 -22.72
N SER A 711 38.62 -0.34 -21.44
CA SER A 711 39.86 -0.92 -20.89
C SER A 711 39.65 -2.38 -20.48
N GLU A 712 40.73 -3.17 -20.44
CA GLU A 712 40.67 -4.59 -20.00
C GLU A 712 40.09 -4.75 -18.57
N LEU A 713 40.35 -3.78 -17.68
CA LEU A 713 39.77 -3.77 -16.34
C LEU A 713 38.24 -3.57 -16.38
N GLN A 714 37.73 -2.70 -17.26
CA GLN A 714 36.29 -2.45 -17.42
C GLN A 714 35.59 -3.66 -18.06
N GLU A 715 36.25 -4.31 -19.01
CA GLU A 715 35.76 -5.53 -19.66
C GLU A 715 35.65 -6.68 -18.66
N THR A 716 36.67 -6.86 -17.80
CA THR A 716 36.64 -7.90 -16.75
C THR A 716 35.60 -7.63 -15.66
N GLU A 717 35.38 -6.37 -15.27
CA GLU A 717 34.27 -6.01 -14.38
C GLU A 717 32.91 -6.29 -15.03
N HIS A 718 32.75 -5.97 -16.31
CA HIS A 718 31.53 -6.27 -17.06
C HIS A 718 31.26 -7.78 -17.13
N MET A 719 32.30 -8.58 -17.41
CA MET A 719 32.20 -10.05 -17.44
C MET A 719 31.77 -10.65 -16.09
N LYS A 720 32.25 -10.09 -14.97
CA LYS A 720 31.80 -10.51 -13.62
C LYS A 720 30.33 -10.22 -13.39
N ILE A 721 29.81 -9.08 -13.89
CA ILE A 721 28.39 -8.73 -13.79
C ILE A 721 27.54 -9.69 -14.63
N ILE A 722 27.97 -10.00 -15.87
CA ILE A 722 27.31 -10.98 -16.74
C ILE A 722 27.27 -12.37 -16.09
N GLN A 723 28.39 -12.84 -15.54
CA GLN A 723 28.47 -14.15 -14.88
C GLN A 723 27.52 -14.23 -13.67
N LYS A 724 27.44 -13.17 -12.86
CA LYS A 724 26.49 -13.11 -11.74
C LYS A 724 25.04 -13.19 -12.24
N ARG A 725 24.69 -12.45 -13.30
CA ARG A 725 23.35 -12.52 -13.91
C ARG A 725 23.04 -13.91 -14.49
N ALA A 726 24.00 -14.54 -15.17
CA ALA A 726 23.82 -15.89 -15.71
C ALA A 726 23.60 -16.96 -14.61
N ILE A 727 24.25 -16.82 -13.46
CA ILE A 727 24.01 -17.69 -12.29
C ILE A 727 22.61 -17.46 -11.72
N LEU A 728 22.15 -16.21 -11.63
CA LEU A 728 20.80 -15.87 -11.19
C LEU A 728 19.74 -16.44 -12.16
N ASP A 729 19.97 -16.27 -13.46
CA ASP A 729 19.10 -16.79 -14.53
C ASP A 729 19.08 -18.33 -14.60
N SER A 730 20.14 -19.01 -14.13
CA SER A 730 20.15 -20.47 -14.01
C SER A 730 19.26 -20.99 -12.89
N LYS A 731 19.00 -20.16 -11.87
CA LYS A 731 18.15 -20.47 -10.71
C LYS A 731 16.70 -20.04 -10.89
N THR A 732 16.41 -19.16 -11.86
CA THR A 732 15.04 -18.72 -12.13
C THR A 732 14.23 -19.79 -12.87
N PRO A 733 12.94 -20.00 -12.50
CA PRO A 733 12.07 -20.96 -13.17
C PRO A 733 11.91 -20.65 -14.67
N GLU A 734 11.81 -21.69 -15.51
CA GLU A 734 11.63 -21.59 -16.98
C GLU A 734 10.51 -20.62 -17.40
N LYS A 735 9.42 -20.54 -16.63
CA LYS A 735 8.26 -19.66 -16.90
C LYS A 735 8.56 -18.16 -16.73
N MET A 736 9.67 -17.82 -16.06
CA MET A 736 10.09 -16.44 -15.75
C MET A 736 11.40 -16.06 -16.47
N LYS A 737 11.93 -16.93 -17.34
CA LYS A 737 13.12 -16.61 -18.15
C LYS A 737 12.75 -15.62 -19.26
N HIS A 738 13.60 -14.61 -19.46
CA HIS A 738 13.49 -13.70 -20.59
C HIS A 738 13.64 -14.45 -21.93
N SER A 739 13.09 -13.91 -23.02
CA SER A 739 13.21 -14.45 -24.37
C SER A 739 14.67 -14.76 -24.73
N GLN A 740 14.93 -15.88 -25.41
CA GLN A 740 16.28 -16.37 -25.72
C GLN A 740 17.17 -15.31 -26.42
N SER A 741 16.59 -14.47 -27.27
CA SER A 741 17.28 -13.37 -27.95
C SER A 741 17.80 -12.26 -27.02
N ILE A 742 17.15 -12.04 -25.87
CA ILE A 742 17.58 -11.05 -24.86
C ILE A 742 18.77 -11.59 -24.04
N LEU A 743 18.81 -12.90 -23.82
CA LEU A 743 19.91 -13.57 -23.13
C LEU A 743 21.19 -13.58 -23.98
N GLU A 744 21.07 -13.80 -25.29
CA GLU A 744 22.20 -13.76 -26.21
C GLU A 744 22.79 -12.34 -26.36
N GLU A 745 21.94 -11.31 -26.43
CA GLU A 745 22.40 -9.91 -26.53
C GLU A 745 23.05 -9.39 -25.23
N GLY A 746 22.62 -9.90 -24.07
CA GLY A 746 23.17 -9.55 -22.76
C GLY A 746 24.57 -10.10 -22.50
N GLN A 747 24.98 -11.16 -23.21
CA GLN A 747 26.29 -11.82 -23.05
C GLN A 747 27.38 -11.22 -23.95
N LEU A 748 27.05 -10.25 -24.80
CA LEU A 748 28.01 -9.63 -25.72
C LEU A 748 29.11 -8.85 -24.99
N PRO A 749 30.35 -8.84 -25.49
CA PRO A 749 31.43 -7.97 -25.03
C PRO A 749 31.06 -6.48 -25.11
N LEU A 750 31.70 -5.65 -24.29
CA LEU A 750 31.33 -4.24 -24.11
C LEU A 750 31.43 -3.47 -25.44
N GLU A 751 32.46 -3.76 -26.23
CA GLU A 751 32.70 -3.13 -27.52
C GLU A 751 31.67 -3.52 -28.59
N GLN A 752 31.18 -4.76 -28.57
CA GLN A 752 30.12 -5.21 -29.47
C GLN A 752 28.78 -4.56 -29.10
N LYS A 753 28.49 -4.40 -27.80
CA LYS A 753 27.32 -3.66 -27.31
C LYS A 753 27.34 -2.21 -27.79
N LYS A 754 28.49 -1.51 -27.68
CA LYS A 754 28.63 -0.13 -28.18
C LYS A 754 28.34 0.01 -29.67
N ARG A 755 28.86 -0.89 -30.51
CA ARG A 755 28.61 -0.87 -31.96
C ARG A 755 27.13 -1.09 -32.28
N LYS A 756 26.46 -1.96 -31.53
CA LYS A 756 25.01 -2.22 -31.70
C LYS A 756 24.16 -1.03 -31.24
N ILE A 757 24.52 -0.40 -30.12
CA ILE A 757 23.90 0.86 -29.66
C ILE A 757 24.01 1.93 -30.74
N GLN A 758 25.20 2.16 -31.30
CA GLN A 758 25.41 3.16 -32.36
C GLN A 758 24.54 2.90 -33.60
N ARG A 759 24.35 1.63 -34.00
CA ARG A 759 23.44 1.28 -35.10
C ARG A 759 21.98 1.59 -34.76
N ASN A 760 21.53 1.17 -33.59
CA ASN A 760 20.15 1.40 -33.16
C ASN A 760 19.85 2.90 -32.99
N LEU A 761 20.80 3.68 -32.44
CA LEU A 761 20.64 5.13 -32.28
C LEU A 761 20.44 5.85 -33.62
N ARG A 762 21.12 5.42 -34.69
CA ARG A 762 20.92 5.98 -36.04
C ARG A 762 19.51 5.71 -36.57
N THR A 763 19.00 4.49 -36.38
CA THR A 763 17.63 4.14 -36.78
C THR A 763 16.58 4.90 -35.96
N LEU A 764 16.82 5.09 -34.65
CA LEU A 764 15.94 5.87 -33.78
C LEU A 764 15.98 7.37 -34.06
N GLU A 765 17.12 7.90 -34.50
CA GLU A 765 17.28 9.29 -34.96
C GLU A 765 16.54 9.53 -36.28
N GLN A 766 16.59 8.57 -37.22
CA GLN A 766 15.78 8.61 -38.44
C GLN A 766 14.28 8.57 -38.17
N ALA A 767 13.85 7.95 -37.07
CA ALA A 767 12.46 7.92 -36.61
C ALA A 767 12.06 9.16 -35.78
N GLY A 768 12.97 10.11 -35.55
CA GLY A 768 12.70 11.35 -34.79
C GLY A 768 12.54 11.18 -33.28
N LEU A 769 12.94 10.04 -32.71
CA LEU A 769 12.81 9.74 -31.28
C LEU A 769 14.03 10.16 -30.44
N VAL A 770 15.17 10.44 -31.08
CA VAL A 770 16.42 10.79 -30.41
C VAL A 770 17.22 11.74 -31.29
N SER A 771 17.82 12.78 -30.70
CA SER A 771 18.70 13.70 -31.41
C SER A 771 20.17 13.57 -30.99
N SER A 772 21.08 13.49 -31.98
CA SER A 772 22.53 13.60 -31.78
C SER A 772 22.95 15.00 -31.30
N GLU A 773 22.20 16.06 -31.65
CA GLU A 773 22.46 17.44 -31.22
C GLU A 773 22.36 17.61 -29.69
N ASN A 774 21.39 16.90 -29.09
CA ASN A 774 21.18 16.85 -27.64
C ASN A 774 22.04 15.79 -26.94
N LYS A 775 23.06 15.23 -27.62
CA LYS A 775 23.92 14.14 -27.10
C LYS A 775 23.13 12.94 -26.56
N TYR A 776 21.98 12.64 -27.18
CA TYR A 776 21.08 11.55 -26.83
C TYR A 776 20.48 11.62 -25.40
N GLN A 777 20.30 12.82 -24.83
CA GLN A 777 19.73 13.02 -23.49
C GLN A 777 18.30 12.47 -23.33
N GLU A 778 17.51 12.43 -24.42
CA GLU A 778 16.13 11.89 -24.40
C GLU A 778 16.09 10.42 -23.96
N ILE A 779 16.99 9.57 -24.49
CA ILE A 779 17.10 8.17 -24.04
C ILE A 779 17.55 8.09 -22.58
N ILE A 780 18.42 8.98 -22.13
CA ILE A 780 18.89 9.04 -20.73
C ILE A 780 17.73 9.38 -19.79
N ASN A 781 16.86 10.31 -20.19
CA ASN A 781 15.66 10.68 -19.44
C ASN A 781 14.66 9.54 -19.35
N GLU A 782 14.48 8.82 -20.46
CA GLU A 782 13.65 7.63 -20.51
C GLU A 782 14.19 6.50 -19.63
N ILE A 783 15.51 6.26 -19.64
CA ILE A 783 16.15 5.33 -18.70
C ILE A 783 15.92 5.79 -17.25
N ALA A 784 16.01 7.08 -16.95
CA ALA A 784 15.74 7.60 -15.61
C ALA A 784 14.26 7.44 -15.21
N LYS A 785 13.31 7.54 -16.15
CA LYS A 785 11.92 7.14 -15.91
C LYS A 785 11.84 5.65 -15.58
N ASP A 786 12.53 4.79 -16.32
CA ASP A 786 12.55 3.34 -16.06
C ASP A 786 13.11 3.02 -14.67
N ILE A 787 14.20 3.66 -14.21
CA ILE A 787 14.73 3.48 -12.84
C ILE A 787 13.70 3.90 -11.78
N ARG A 788 13.02 5.03 -12.01
CA ARG A 788 11.97 5.52 -11.10
C ARG A 788 10.78 4.55 -11.06
N ASN A 789 10.35 4.06 -12.22
CA ASN A 789 9.24 3.13 -12.36
C ASN A 789 9.58 1.76 -11.75
N GLN A 790 10.81 1.25 -11.90
CA GLN A 790 11.25 -0.01 -11.28
C GLN A 790 11.13 0.01 -9.76
N ARG A 791 11.48 1.12 -9.11
CA ARG A 791 11.28 1.28 -7.66
C ARG A 791 9.80 1.29 -7.30
N ARG A 792 8.97 1.99 -8.08
CA ARG A 792 7.51 2.00 -7.88
C ARG A 792 6.95 0.59 -8.05
N TYR A 793 7.36 -0.17 -9.06
CA TYR A 793 6.94 -1.56 -9.24
C TYR A 793 7.30 -2.44 -8.04
N ARG A 794 8.51 -2.31 -7.46
CA ARG A 794 8.87 -3.01 -6.21
C ARG A 794 7.96 -2.63 -5.04
N GLN A 795 7.67 -1.34 -4.86
CA GLN A 795 6.77 -0.87 -3.82
C GLN A 795 5.33 -1.37 -4.02
N HIS A 796 4.84 -1.34 -5.26
CA HIS A 796 3.54 -1.86 -5.65
C HIS A 796 3.44 -3.36 -5.42
N ARG A 797 4.46 -4.14 -5.81
CA ARG A 797 4.52 -5.59 -5.56
C ARG A 797 4.41 -5.91 -4.06
N LYS A 798 5.17 -5.20 -3.22
CA LYS A 798 5.08 -5.37 -1.76
C LYS A 798 3.70 -5.03 -1.21
N ALA A 799 3.11 -3.93 -1.67
CA ALA A 799 1.76 -3.55 -1.28
C ALA A 799 0.71 -4.55 -1.77
N GLU A 800 0.87 -5.09 -2.97
CA GLU A 800 0.00 -6.12 -3.54
C GLU A 800 0.10 -7.43 -2.76
N LEU A 801 1.31 -7.86 -2.41
CA LEU A 801 1.54 -9.05 -1.60
C LEU A 801 0.79 -8.96 -0.27
N VAL A 802 0.89 -7.84 0.44
CA VAL A 802 0.13 -7.59 1.68
C VAL A 802 -1.37 -7.64 1.45
N LYS A 803 -1.87 -7.02 0.36
CA LYS A 803 -3.30 -7.03 0.01
C LYS A 803 -3.81 -8.43 -0.32
N LEU A 804 -3.06 -9.21 -1.07
CA LEU A 804 -3.41 -10.59 -1.42
C LEU A 804 -3.45 -11.47 -0.17
N GLN A 805 -2.49 -11.33 0.74
CA GLN A 805 -2.51 -12.03 2.03
C GLN A 805 -3.74 -11.66 2.87
N GLN A 806 -4.09 -10.37 2.95
CA GLN A 806 -5.31 -9.92 3.65
C GLN A 806 -6.59 -10.49 3.00
N THR A 807 -6.65 -10.49 1.66
CA THR A 807 -7.80 -11.04 0.91
C THR A 807 -7.92 -12.54 1.13
N LEU A 808 -6.80 -13.26 1.09
CA LEU A 808 -6.74 -14.70 1.35
C LEU A 808 -7.23 -15.03 2.76
N ASN A 809 -6.79 -14.26 3.77
CA ASN A 809 -7.26 -14.44 5.14
C ASN A 809 -8.77 -14.21 5.28
N ALA A 810 -9.31 -13.15 4.65
CA ALA A 810 -10.75 -12.88 4.66
C ALA A 810 -11.56 -13.99 3.96
N LEU A 811 -11.06 -14.50 2.82
CA LEU A 811 -11.68 -15.62 2.11
C LEU A 811 -11.64 -16.91 2.94
N ASN A 812 -10.54 -17.19 3.63
CA ASN A 812 -10.43 -18.34 4.52
C ASN A 812 -11.40 -18.24 5.71
N SER A 813 -11.56 -17.05 6.30
CA SER A 813 -12.58 -16.82 7.33
C SER A 813 -14.00 -17.03 6.79
N LYS A 814 -14.29 -16.56 5.57
CA LYS A 814 -15.58 -16.77 4.90
C LYS A 814 -15.85 -18.25 4.58
N LYS A 815 -14.82 -18.99 4.16
CA LYS A 815 -14.91 -20.44 3.94
C LYS A 815 -15.22 -21.19 5.25
N ALA A 816 -14.53 -20.85 6.34
CA ALA A 816 -14.79 -21.44 7.66
C ALA A 816 -16.23 -21.17 8.11
N PHE A 817 -16.73 -19.94 7.88
CA PHE A 817 -18.12 -19.59 8.17
C PHE A 817 -19.13 -20.43 7.37
N TYR A 818 -18.89 -20.63 6.07
CA TYR A 818 -19.74 -21.50 5.26
C TYR A 818 -19.70 -22.96 5.71
N GLU A 819 -18.55 -23.47 6.15
CA GLU A 819 -18.43 -24.80 6.73
C GLU A 819 -19.25 -24.92 8.02
N ASP A 820 -19.22 -23.90 8.88
CA ASP A 820 -20.05 -23.84 10.09
C ASP A 820 -21.56 -23.78 9.77
N GLN A 821 -21.96 -23.03 8.75
CA GLN A 821 -23.35 -23.02 8.27
C GLN A 821 -23.78 -24.39 7.72
N ILE A 822 -22.95 -25.04 6.92
CA ILE A 822 -23.21 -26.41 6.44
C ILE A 822 -23.39 -27.35 7.63
N ASN A 823 -22.54 -27.26 8.64
CA ASN A 823 -22.64 -28.05 9.88
C ASN A 823 -23.94 -27.78 10.64
N TYR A 824 -24.36 -26.52 10.72
CA TYR A 824 -25.64 -26.12 11.31
C TYR A 824 -26.81 -26.75 10.56
N TYR A 825 -26.90 -26.59 9.24
CA TYR A 825 -27.99 -27.15 8.45
C TYR A 825 -28.01 -28.69 8.51
N ASN A 826 -26.84 -29.33 8.51
CA ASN A 826 -26.73 -30.77 8.69
C ASN A 826 -27.26 -31.22 10.06
N THR A 827 -26.97 -30.46 11.11
CA THR A 827 -27.49 -30.74 12.47
C THR A 827 -28.99 -30.58 12.50
N TYR A 828 -29.52 -29.49 11.93
CA TYR A 828 -30.96 -29.26 11.80
C TYR A 828 -31.67 -30.41 11.06
N ILE A 829 -31.14 -30.83 9.90
CA ILE A 829 -31.70 -31.94 9.12
C ILE A 829 -31.64 -33.26 9.90
N LYS A 830 -30.55 -33.52 10.65
CA LYS A 830 -30.46 -34.70 11.53
C LYS A 830 -31.52 -34.66 12.64
N THR A 831 -31.73 -33.51 13.28
CA THR A 831 -32.79 -33.35 14.29
C THR A 831 -34.18 -33.57 13.69
N CYS A 832 -34.45 -33.07 12.47
CA CYS A 832 -35.71 -33.35 11.76
C CYS A 832 -35.87 -34.84 11.42
N LEU A 833 -34.80 -35.52 10.97
CA LEU A 833 -34.78 -36.96 10.71
C LEU A 833 -35.03 -37.78 12.00
N ASP A 834 -34.42 -37.39 13.10
CA ASP A 834 -34.58 -38.05 14.41
C ASP A 834 -36.02 -37.89 14.93
N ASN A 835 -36.65 -36.74 14.71
CA ASN A 835 -38.06 -36.51 15.05
C ASN A 835 -39.01 -37.36 14.18
N LEU A 836 -38.70 -37.55 12.89
CA LEU A 836 -39.47 -38.42 11.98
C LEU A 836 -39.29 -39.91 12.30
N THR A 837 -38.08 -40.35 12.65
CA THR A 837 -37.80 -41.75 13.00
C THR A 837 -38.38 -42.13 14.38
N ARG A 838 -38.44 -41.19 15.34
CA ARG A 838 -39.18 -41.37 16.60
C ARG A 838 -40.69 -41.58 16.38
N LYS A 839 -41.30 -40.96 15.36
CA LYS A 839 -42.70 -41.23 14.95
C LYS A 839 -42.89 -42.64 14.37
N ASN A 840 -41.89 -43.20 13.70
CA ASN A 840 -41.97 -44.54 13.11
C ASN A 840 -41.67 -45.67 14.10
N SER A 841 -40.80 -45.45 15.10
CA SER A 841 -40.47 -46.47 16.12
C SER A 841 -41.65 -46.81 17.04
N ARG A 842 -42.61 -45.89 17.23
CA ARG A 842 -43.86 -46.18 17.99
C ARG A 842 -44.88 -47.02 17.21
N ARG A 843 -44.67 -47.33 15.93
CA ARG A 843 -45.60 -48.13 15.10
C ARG A 843 -45.15 -49.57 14.85
N SER A 844 -44.01 -50.02 15.36
CA SER A 844 -43.53 -51.38 15.10
C SER A 844 -42.94 -52.08 16.34
N ILE A 845 -43.76 -52.35 17.35
CA ILE A 845 -43.50 -53.43 18.32
C ILE A 845 -44.79 -54.22 18.55
N LYS A 846 -44.94 -55.32 17.81
CA LYS A 846 -45.72 -56.50 18.22
C LYS A 846 -45.13 -57.72 17.53
N LEU A 847 -44.49 -58.60 18.32
CA LEU A 847 -44.61 -60.07 18.32
C LEU A 847 -43.39 -60.72 19.00
N ASN A 848 -43.50 -61.02 20.30
CA ASN A 848 -43.45 -62.40 20.81
C ASN A 848 -43.33 -62.45 22.34
N GLY A 849 -44.26 -63.20 22.97
CA GLY A 849 -43.94 -64.13 24.06
C GLY A 849 -43.97 -63.63 25.52
N LYS A 850 -45.10 -63.95 26.18
CA LYS A 850 -45.28 -64.29 27.61
C LYS A 850 -45.41 -63.16 28.66
N GLN A 851 -46.64 -63.09 29.17
CA GLN A 851 -47.11 -62.80 30.54
C GLN A 851 -46.20 -61.97 31.47
N GLU A 852 -46.70 -60.79 31.84
CA GLU A 852 -46.99 -60.49 33.25
C GLU A 852 -48.05 -59.37 33.35
N GLU A 853 -49.04 -59.60 34.20
CA GLU A 853 -50.13 -58.67 34.49
C GLU A 853 -49.67 -57.54 35.44
N LYS A 854 -50.18 -56.32 35.23
CA LYS A 854 -50.91 -55.48 36.20
C LYS A 854 -50.65 -53.97 36.03
N SER A 855 -51.75 -53.24 36.25
CA SER A 855 -51.91 -51.79 36.45
C SER A 855 -52.14 -50.95 35.19
N GLY A 856 -53.39 -50.99 34.71
CA GLY A 856 -53.95 -49.92 33.91
C GLY A 856 -54.23 -48.68 34.77
N ASN A 857 -53.61 -47.56 34.41
CA ASN A 857 -54.12 -46.22 34.71
C ASN A 857 -54.28 -45.47 33.38
N LYS A 858 -55.49 -45.53 32.82
CA LYS A 858 -55.89 -44.67 31.71
C LYS A 858 -55.95 -43.23 32.25
N LEU A 859 -55.01 -42.38 31.83
CA LEU A 859 -55.15 -40.93 31.98
C LEU A 859 -56.42 -40.52 31.19
N LYS A 860 -57.43 -40.00 31.89
CA LYS A 860 -58.61 -39.40 31.27
C LYS A 860 -58.17 -38.16 30.50
N ASN A 861 -58.19 -38.21 29.17
CA ASN A 861 -58.16 -37.00 28.34
C ASN A 861 -59.38 -36.14 28.70
N ILE A 862 -59.16 -34.99 29.32
CA ILE A 862 -60.21 -34.03 29.66
C ILE A 862 -60.59 -33.32 28.36
N SER A 863 -61.69 -33.72 27.71
CA SER A 863 -62.25 -32.94 26.61
C SER A 863 -62.99 -31.71 27.15
N LEU A 864 -62.66 -30.53 26.64
CA LEU A 864 -63.32 -29.28 27.02
C LEU A 864 -64.45 -28.98 26.05
N LYS A 865 -65.68 -28.90 26.57
CA LYS A 865 -66.88 -28.60 25.79
C LYS A 865 -67.35 -27.18 26.07
N TYR A 866 -67.40 -26.35 25.03
CA TYR A 866 -67.96 -25.00 25.10
C TYR A 866 -69.08 -24.85 24.07
N THR A 867 -70.17 -24.19 24.46
CA THR A 867 -71.18 -23.73 23.49
C THR A 867 -70.63 -22.54 22.70
N ALA A 868 -71.01 -22.42 21.43
CA ALA A 868 -70.56 -21.30 20.60
C ALA A 868 -71.00 -19.95 21.19
N ALA A 869 -72.18 -19.89 21.83
CA ALA A 869 -72.63 -18.70 22.56
C ALA A 869 -71.66 -18.27 23.68
N ARG A 870 -71.07 -19.24 24.41
CA ARG A 870 -70.12 -18.96 25.51
C ARG A 870 -68.72 -18.60 25.01
N LEU A 871 -68.34 -19.08 23.83
CA LEU A 871 -67.09 -18.65 23.16
C LEU A 871 -67.25 -17.27 22.52
N TYR A 872 -68.46 -16.93 22.06
CA TYR A 872 -68.83 -15.61 21.57
C TYR A 872 -68.85 -14.56 22.69
N GLU A 873 -69.47 -14.85 23.84
CA GLU A 873 -69.42 -13.98 25.04
C GLU A 873 -67.98 -13.73 25.55
N LYS A 874 -67.07 -14.68 25.31
CA LYS A 874 -65.64 -14.56 25.68
C LYS A 874 -64.79 -13.89 24.61
N GLY A 875 -65.38 -13.46 23.49
CA GLY A 875 -64.67 -12.83 22.37
C GLY A 875 -63.77 -13.77 21.56
N VAL A 876 -63.78 -15.09 21.84
CA VAL A 876 -62.96 -16.07 21.11
C VAL A 876 -63.55 -16.33 19.72
N ILE A 877 -64.87 -16.44 19.60
CA ILE A 877 -65.56 -16.49 18.30
C ILE A 877 -66.14 -15.11 18.00
N LEU A 878 -65.82 -14.56 16.83
CA LEU A 878 -66.29 -13.25 16.38
C LEU A 878 -67.56 -13.37 15.53
N GLU A 879 -67.58 -14.27 14.54
CA GLU A 879 -68.71 -14.47 13.64
C GLU A 879 -68.72 -15.93 13.14
N ILE A 880 -69.90 -16.47 12.80
CA ILE A 880 -70.03 -17.73 12.07
C ILE A 880 -70.89 -17.44 10.83
N ASP A 881 -70.33 -17.64 9.64
CA ASP A 881 -70.98 -17.44 8.35
C ASP A 881 -72.26 -18.29 8.30
N GLU A 882 -73.35 -17.71 7.76
CA GLU A 882 -74.69 -18.31 7.58
C GLU A 882 -75.55 -18.50 8.85
N LEU A 883 -75.13 -18.05 10.04
CA LEU A 883 -75.88 -18.22 11.29
C LEU A 883 -76.06 -16.93 12.09
N GLN A 884 -77.25 -16.71 12.65
CA GLN A 884 -77.56 -15.58 13.53
C GLN A 884 -77.08 -15.86 14.97
N PRO A 885 -76.69 -14.84 15.79
CA PRO A 885 -76.16 -15.04 17.15
C PRO A 885 -77.08 -15.85 18.08
N ASN A 886 -78.39 -15.79 17.86
CA ASN A 886 -79.39 -16.58 18.61
C ASN A 886 -79.27 -18.09 18.40
N GLN A 887 -78.69 -18.53 17.28
CA GLN A 887 -78.49 -19.95 16.93
C GLN A 887 -77.16 -20.50 17.48
N PHE A 888 -76.30 -19.66 18.05
CA PHE A 888 -75.02 -20.09 18.66
C PHE A 888 -75.20 -20.98 19.90
N LYS A 889 -76.41 -21.03 20.48
CA LYS A 889 -76.74 -21.99 21.55
C LYS A 889 -76.77 -23.44 21.07
N ASN A 890 -76.98 -23.66 19.76
CA ASN A 890 -77.16 -24.98 19.16
C ASN A 890 -75.85 -25.61 18.63
N ILE A 891 -74.74 -24.87 18.70
CA ILE A 891 -73.40 -25.33 18.33
C ILE A 891 -72.57 -25.58 19.59
N MET A 892 -71.94 -26.75 19.66
CA MET A 892 -70.99 -27.12 20.70
C MET A 892 -69.62 -27.41 20.07
N PHE A 893 -68.59 -26.73 20.57
CA PHE A 893 -67.20 -26.99 20.24
C PHE A 893 -66.58 -27.87 21.34
N GLU A 894 -66.08 -29.04 20.94
CA GLU A 894 -65.35 -29.96 21.79
C GLU A 894 -63.86 -29.90 21.43
N ILE A 895 -63.06 -29.35 22.34
CA ILE A 895 -61.60 -29.23 22.21
C ILE A 895 -60.97 -30.41 22.94
N ILE A 896 -60.28 -31.26 22.19
CA ILE A 896 -59.62 -32.47 22.68
C ILE A 896 -58.11 -32.26 22.51
N PRO A 897 -57.30 -32.39 23.57
CA PRO A 897 -55.84 -32.37 23.41
C PRO A 897 -55.40 -33.58 22.58
N GLY A 898 -54.61 -33.33 21.55
CA GLY A 898 -54.08 -34.31 20.61
C GLY A 898 -52.93 -35.16 21.20
N GLU A 899 -52.34 -36.03 20.38
CA GLU A 899 -51.28 -36.96 20.80
C GLU A 899 -49.91 -36.27 21.06
N GLU A 900 -49.71 -35.05 20.53
CA GLU A 900 -48.51 -34.21 20.74
C GLU A 900 -48.81 -33.04 21.71
N VAL A 901 -47.82 -32.64 22.52
CA VAL A 901 -47.93 -31.46 23.39
C VAL A 901 -47.98 -30.21 22.51
N GLY A 902 -49.15 -29.58 22.41
CA GLY A 902 -49.37 -28.45 21.50
C GLY A 902 -50.47 -28.71 20.47
N ASP A 903 -50.91 -29.94 20.26
CA ASP A 903 -51.95 -30.22 19.28
C ASP A 903 -53.33 -30.26 19.91
N PHE A 904 -54.31 -29.65 19.26
CA PHE A 904 -55.71 -29.62 19.69
C PHE A 904 -56.63 -30.06 18.56
N ASP A 905 -57.37 -31.14 18.79
CA ASP A 905 -58.45 -31.58 17.92
C ASP A 905 -59.74 -30.87 18.32
N ILE A 906 -60.23 -29.99 17.45
CA ILE A 906 -61.45 -29.22 17.69
C ILE A 906 -62.57 -29.80 16.82
N LYS A 907 -63.61 -30.31 17.49
CA LYS A 907 -64.79 -30.87 16.87
C LYS A 907 -65.97 -29.92 17.04
N ALA A 908 -66.64 -29.55 15.95
CA ALA A 908 -67.89 -28.82 16.00
C ALA A 908 -69.08 -29.78 15.90
N LYS A 909 -70.04 -29.67 16.84
CA LYS A 909 -71.30 -30.42 16.86
C LYS A 909 -72.47 -29.45 16.72
N PHE A 910 -73.30 -29.61 15.71
CA PHE A 910 -74.55 -28.86 15.53
C PHE A 910 -75.74 -29.77 15.81
N LEU A 911 -76.58 -29.42 16.79
CA LEU A 911 -77.74 -30.24 17.20
C LEU A 911 -77.41 -31.74 17.45
N GLY A 912 -76.19 -32.03 17.92
CA GLY A 912 -75.73 -33.39 18.22
C GLY A 912 -75.06 -34.14 17.06
N VAL A 913 -75.07 -33.59 15.85
CA VAL A 913 -74.38 -34.15 14.67
C VAL A 913 -72.96 -33.59 14.60
N GLU A 914 -71.94 -34.45 14.50
CA GLU A 914 -70.55 -34.03 14.23
C GLU A 914 -70.46 -33.48 12.81
N MET A 915 -70.10 -32.20 12.68
CA MET A 915 -70.01 -31.52 11.38
C MET A 915 -68.62 -31.74 10.80
N GLU A 916 -67.61 -31.12 11.42
CA GLU A 916 -66.23 -31.15 10.95
C GLU A 916 -65.25 -31.21 12.13
N LYS A 917 -64.09 -31.80 11.86
CA LYS A 917 -62.95 -31.89 12.78
C LYS A 917 -61.79 -31.11 12.18
N VAL A 918 -61.27 -30.13 12.92
CA VAL A 918 -60.06 -29.38 12.55
C VAL A 918 -58.99 -29.68 13.58
N GLN A 919 -57.83 -30.12 13.12
CA GLN A 919 -56.64 -30.26 13.94
C GLN A 919 -55.91 -28.93 13.94
N LEU A 920 -55.59 -28.44 15.13
CA LEU A 920 -55.03 -27.13 15.35
C LEU A 920 -53.73 -27.26 16.15
N HIS A 921 -52.61 -26.89 15.54
CA HIS A 921 -51.31 -26.90 16.22
C HIS A 921 -51.11 -25.56 16.93
N PHE A 922 -50.76 -25.59 18.20
CA PHE A 922 -50.53 -24.39 19.01
C PHE A 922 -49.39 -23.54 18.45
N GLN A 923 -48.40 -24.16 17.79
CA GLN A 923 -47.32 -23.48 17.10
C GLN A 923 -47.85 -22.62 15.92
N ASP A 924 -48.88 -23.10 15.22
CA ASP A 924 -49.51 -22.35 14.11
C ASP A 924 -50.22 -21.10 14.64
N LEU A 925 -50.85 -21.19 15.83
CA LEU A 925 -51.45 -20.01 16.47
C LEU A 925 -50.40 -19.00 16.92
N LEU A 926 -49.30 -19.46 17.52
CA LEU A 926 -48.19 -18.58 17.90
C LEU A 926 -47.55 -17.94 16.67
N GLN A 927 -47.47 -18.66 15.56
CA GLN A 927 -47.02 -18.12 14.28
C GLN A 927 -48.00 -17.08 13.72
N MET A 928 -49.31 -17.34 13.74
CA MET A 928 -50.33 -16.36 13.34
C MET A 928 -50.30 -15.11 14.23
N GLN A 929 -50.06 -15.27 15.54
CA GLN A 929 -49.83 -14.16 16.46
C GLN A 929 -48.56 -13.38 16.10
N TYR A 930 -47.46 -14.07 15.77
CA TYR A 930 -46.22 -13.47 15.31
C TYR A 930 -46.38 -12.71 13.98
N GLU A 931 -47.20 -13.23 13.08
CA GLU A 931 -47.56 -12.62 11.79
C GLU A 931 -48.58 -11.47 11.92
N GLY A 932 -49.06 -11.18 13.14
CA GLY A 932 -50.01 -10.09 13.42
C GLY A 932 -51.45 -10.39 12.98
N VAL A 933 -51.76 -11.65 12.67
CA VAL A 933 -53.11 -12.10 12.28
C VAL A 933 -53.94 -12.28 13.55
N SER A 934 -54.80 -11.30 13.84
CA SER A 934 -55.68 -11.32 15.01
C SER A 934 -56.90 -12.23 14.84
N VAL A 935 -57.29 -12.54 13.60
CA VAL A 935 -58.49 -13.33 13.27
C VAL A 935 -58.16 -14.47 12.30
N MET A 936 -58.48 -15.70 12.71
CA MET A 936 -58.36 -16.92 11.91
C MET A 936 -59.75 -17.39 11.47
N LYS A 937 -59.87 -17.88 10.23
CA LYS A 937 -61.05 -18.65 9.81
C LYS A 937 -60.86 -20.12 10.18
N MET A 938 -61.82 -20.65 10.93
CA MET A 938 -61.88 -22.02 11.40
C MET A 938 -63.09 -22.72 10.76
N PHE A 939 -62.94 -23.96 10.30
CA PHE A 939 -64.00 -24.71 9.59
C PHE A 939 -64.53 -24.02 8.31
N GLU A 940 -63.71 -23.17 7.68
CA GLU A 940 -64.06 -22.30 6.55
C GLU A 940 -65.26 -21.34 6.75
N LYS A 941 -65.90 -21.37 7.93
CA LYS A 941 -67.14 -20.66 8.23
C LYS A 941 -67.11 -19.85 9.53
N ALA A 942 -66.22 -20.13 10.49
CA ALA A 942 -66.16 -19.43 11.78
C ALA A 942 -64.93 -18.50 11.87
N LYS A 943 -65.12 -17.21 12.16
CA LYS A 943 -64.03 -16.28 12.47
C LYS A 943 -63.71 -16.32 13.96
N VAL A 944 -62.44 -16.59 14.29
CA VAL A 944 -61.96 -16.83 15.66
C VAL A 944 -60.81 -15.87 15.97
N ASN A 945 -60.83 -15.23 17.13
CA ASN A 945 -59.74 -14.38 17.60
C ASN A 945 -58.57 -15.23 18.09
N VAL A 946 -57.43 -15.13 17.41
CA VAL A 946 -56.23 -15.95 17.65
C VAL A 946 -55.63 -15.68 19.03
N ASN A 947 -55.55 -14.41 19.45
CA ASN A 947 -54.95 -14.02 20.73
C ASN A 947 -55.78 -14.53 21.93
N LEU A 948 -57.10 -14.39 21.85
CA LEU A 948 -58.01 -14.85 22.91
C LEU A 948 -58.14 -16.38 22.91
N LEU A 949 -58.00 -17.04 21.76
CA LEU A 949 -57.92 -18.50 21.67
C LEU A 949 -56.64 -19.02 22.33
N ILE A 950 -55.49 -18.41 22.06
CA ILE A 950 -54.21 -18.74 22.71
C ILE A 950 -54.35 -18.56 24.23
N PHE A 951 -54.91 -17.43 24.68
CA PHE A 951 -55.15 -17.18 26.10
C PHE A 951 -56.06 -18.24 26.74
N LEU A 952 -57.14 -18.63 26.06
CA LEU A 952 -58.07 -19.66 26.54
C LEU A 952 -57.40 -21.04 26.63
N LEU A 953 -56.57 -21.40 25.64
CA LEU A 953 -55.82 -22.66 25.63
C LEU A 953 -54.73 -22.68 26.72
N ASN A 954 -53.99 -21.58 26.89
CA ASN A 954 -52.99 -21.42 27.95
C ASN A 954 -53.59 -21.54 29.35
N LYS A 955 -54.69 -20.82 29.61
CA LYS A 955 -55.37 -20.81 30.92
C LYS A 955 -55.99 -22.16 31.29
N LYS A 956 -56.36 -23.00 30.31
CA LYS A 956 -57.10 -24.24 30.55
C LYS A 956 -56.29 -25.51 30.45
N PHE A 957 -55.28 -25.55 29.58
CA PHE A 957 -54.47 -26.76 29.36
C PHE A 957 -53.04 -26.62 29.88
N TYR A 958 -52.50 -25.41 29.99
CA TYR A 958 -51.11 -25.18 30.42
C TYR A 958 -50.97 -24.53 31.81
N GLY A 959 -52.09 -24.11 32.42
CA GLY A 959 -52.16 -23.74 33.85
C GLY A 959 -51.32 -22.51 34.25
N LYS A 960 -51.05 -21.60 33.31
CA LYS A 960 -50.47 -20.28 33.60
C LYS A 960 -51.52 -19.19 33.45
#